data_AF-A0A9W7CF62-F1
#
_entry.id   AF-A0A9W7CF62-F1
#
_cell.length_a   1.000
_cell.length_b   1.000
_cell.length_c   1.000
_cell.angle_alpha   90.00
_cell.angle_beta   90.00
_cell.angle_gamma   90.00
#
_symmetry.space_group_name_H-M   'P 1'
#
loop_
_entity.id
_entity.type
_entity.pdbx_description
1 polymer ?
#
loop_
_entity_poly.entity_id
_entity_poly.type
_entity_poly.pdbx_seq_one_letter_code
_entity_poly.pdbx_strand_id
1 'polypeptide(L)'
;MDFCGICEAGKFSGEGSISCSSCPAGKHINSGATGDESSVCSNCASGKYSGTASATCSICAAGTYASSKSSSECTICPAGKYNPDQATDAAYNTSCSACSPGTKLEDDGTDAEKHIAADDCELCGPGYFSNKTGRRNAHGYTCEPCEKAKWKAEDGVTSCSLCSSTLEDSITKDFGSTSAIDCKCPKGTYDDGKGKCKVIKDGMDDTAVGMCLKNVTIDPGFWRVNSDSTDVRECHVSEACTGGNSTNYCREGHTGPYCDLCVDGWTKDPLMLCKNCENSIVDVIPWWMLVAAVLGSLIYISKKKSRNPEEHRKKVKRFKNGGKIIFAGAQITASLPSVIPAITLPNNVKETLKAASILNIDVFNMVSVGCWAASINYYEKALLTTLTIIAVCGVLILAGLLVKKYRSSCFTSAIAIMYLVLPTVTTKIFGLFPCDELDDGSEMLRKDYTISCQDDGRDFWETYGWLMVGVFPVGVISMYGFLLWSKRAKLKKPVEQRLEDEEITPLLFLWEPYKPEFWYWEVIETGRRLMMTGVLSTIKPGSYSQLVAGQMMNILYLTLLCLARPYNDNRDDSIAVLSTLQIIIVFVAAMLMHASKLFTEDNYDAEVMGLLLIVSQAIIIVLFLAWAFYQKDNMSTSSTGMAIKNLKGSKKKKKRNDEELGGGVVEMAEIGVDIGLESRKGSMFEAENPMTRKGGEQINGGFRQEGGGESEQGEVAQGEDGNDYWYHESSGRATWSDKSQS
;
A
#
# COMPACT_ATOMS: atom_id res chain seq x y z
N MET A 1 -63.62 -81.42 -58.97
CA MET A 1 -62.49 -80.82 -59.70
C MET A 1 -62.50 -79.38 -59.29
N ASP A 2 -61.68 -79.08 -58.29
CA ASP A 2 -61.85 -77.88 -57.49
C ASP A 2 -60.98 -76.79 -58.10
N PHE A 3 -61.61 -75.69 -58.47
CA PHE A 3 -60.99 -74.62 -59.25
C PHE A 3 -60.18 -73.73 -58.31
N CYS A 4 -58.85 -73.89 -58.30
CA CYS A 4 -57.97 -73.02 -57.55
C CYS A 4 -57.87 -71.66 -58.25
N GLY A 5 -58.33 -70.60 -57.58
CA GLY A 5 -58.28 -69.23 -58.11
C GLY A 5 -56.88 -68.61 -57.98
N ILE A 6 -56.49 -67.79 -58.96
CA ILE A 6 -55.29 -66.96 -58.87
C ILE A 6 -55.50 -65.91 -57.75
N CYS A 7 -54.47 -65.69 -56.93
CA CYS A 7 -54.53 -64.70 -55.86
C CYS A 7 -54.71 -63.27 -56.41
N GLU A 8 -55.47 -62.46 -55.68
CA GLU A 8 -55.57 -61.02 -55.95
C GLU A 8 -54.20 -60.34 -55.84
N ALA A 9 -54.04 -59.19 -56.49
CA ALA A 9 -52.83 -58.38 -56.38
C ALA A 9 -52.54 -58.04 -54.90
N GLY A 10 -51.26 -58.01 -54.53
CA GLY A 10 -50.79 -57.90 -53.15
C GLY A 10 -50.83 -59.19 -52.32
N LYS A 11 -51.33 -60.31 -52.87
CA LYS A 11 -51.35 -61.62 -52.19
C LYS A 11 -50.60 -62.69 -53.00
N PHE A 12 -50.08 -63.70 -52.31
CA PHE A 12 -49.35 -64.84 -52.87
C PHE A 12 -49.88 -66.16 -52.27
N SER A 13 -49.54 -67.28 -52.89
CA SER A 13 -49.85 -68.62 -52.34
C SER A 13 -48.64 -69.53 -52.40
N GLY A 14 -48.26 -70.11 -51.26
CA GLY A 14 -47.29 -71.22 -51.23
C GLY A 14 -47.84 -72.46 -51.95
N GLU A 15 -46.95 -73.37 -52.35
CA GLU A 15 -47.33 -74.62 -53.01
C GLU A 15 -48.22 -75.48 -52.09
N GLY A 16 -49.35 -75.95 -52.63
CA GLY A 16 -50.33 -76.74 -51.88
C GLY A 16 -51.22 -75.95 -50.89
N SER A 17 -51.06 -74.63 -50.76
CA SER A 17 -51.96 -73.82 -49.92
C SER A 17 -53.36 -73.68 -50.54
N ILE A 18 -54.38 -73.67 -49.67
CA ILE A 18 -55.79 -73.43 -50.02
C ILE A 18 -56.23 -71.97 -49.83
N SER A 19 -55.30 -71.09 -49.44
CA SER A 19 -55.58 -69.68 -49.14
C SER A 19 -54.40 -68.77 -49.48
N CYS A 20 -54.69 -67.57 -49.99
CA CYS A 20 -53.69 -66.57 -50.33
C CYS A 20 -53.22 -65.78 -49.10
N SER A 21 -51.91 -65.77 -48.86
CA SER A 21 -51.24 -64.93 -47.86
C SER A 21 -51.01 -63.52 -48.41
N SER A 22 -51.20 -62.50 -47.58
CA SER A 22 -50.83 -61.12 -47.94
C SER A 22 -49.32 -60.94 -48.01
N CYS A 23 -48.80 -60.21 -49.00
CA CYS A 23 -47.44 -59.68 -48.90
C CYS A 23 -47.33 -58.77 -47.66
N PRO A 24 -46.22 -58.85 -46.90
CA PRO A 24 -46.01 -57.99 -45.74
C PRO A 24 -45.83 -56.53 -46.16
N ALA A 25 -46.04 -55.61 -45.22
CA ALA A 25 -45.82 -54.18 -45.45
C ALA A 25 -44.36 -53.91 -45.87
N GLY A 26 -44.18 -52.95 -46.77
CA GLY A 26 -42.92 -52.70 -47.46
C GLY A 26 -42.67 -53.60 -48.67
N LYS A 27 -43.50 -54.61 -48.93
CA LYS A 27 -43.48 -55.39 -50.18
C LYS A 27 -44.78 -55.23 -50.96
N HIS A 28 -44.73 -55.55 -52.25
CA HIS A 28 -45.89 -55.51 -53.14
C HIS A 28 -45.84 -56.62 -54.19
N ILE A 29 -47.00 -56.93 -54.80
CA ILE A 29 -47.06 -57.69 -56.05
C ILE A 29 -48.24 -57.22 -56.92
N ASN A 30 -47.95 -56.87 -58.17
CA ASN A 30 -48.91 -56.28 -59.12
C ASN A 30 -50.02 -57.25 -59.59
N SER A 31 -49.77 -58.56 -59.56
CA SER A 31 -50.73 -59.62 -59.89
C SER A 31 -50.36 -60.87 -59.09
N GLY A 32 -51.28 -61.37 -58.25
CA GLY A 32 -50.94 -62.42 -57.29
C GLY A 32 -50.47 -63.72 -57.94
N ALA A 33 -49.48 -64.37 -57.31
CA ALA A 33 -48.76 -65.50 -57.89
C ALA A 33 -48.48 -66.61 -56.87
N THR A 34 -48.13 -67.79 -57.38
CA THR A 34 -47.77 -68.97 -56.60
C THR A 34 -46.26 -69.05 -56.37
N GLY A 35 -45.82 -69.20 -55.12
CA GLY A 35 -44.42 -69.28 -54.71
C GLY A 35 -44.20 -68.76 -53.28
N ASP A 36 -42.93 -68.66 -52.88
CA ASP A 36 -42.54 -68.18 -51.55
C ASP A 36 -42.55 -66.65 -51.44
N GLU A 37 -42.82 -66.13 -50.24
CA GLU A 37 -42.90 -64.67 -49.97
C GLU A 37 -41.66 -63.90 -50.46
N SER A 38 -40.46 -64.47 -50.30
CA SER A 38 -39.18 -63.83 -50.62
C SER A 38 -38.87 -63.77 -52.13
N SER A 39 -39.48 -64.65 -52.94
CA SER A 39 -39.32 -64.66 -54.40
C SER A 39 -40.50 -64.02 -55.14
N VAL A 40 -41.66 -63.91 -54.48
CA VAL A 40 -42.91 -63.39 -55.06
C VAL A 40 -43.18 -61.93 -54.68
N CYS A 41 -43.00 -61.55 -53.41
CA CYS A 41 -43.29 -60.19 -52.95
C CYS A 41 -42.07 -59.27 -53.16
N SER A 42 -42.18 -58.29 -54.04
CA SER A 42 -41.09 -57.34 -54.36
C SER A 42 -40.98 -56.22 -53.33
N ASN A 43 -39.78 -55.97 -52.80
CA ASN A 43 -39.52 -54.87 -51.87
C ASN A 43 -39.76 -53.50 -52.53
N CYS A 44 -40.41 -52.59 -51.81
CA CYS A 44 -40.45 -51.18 -52.20
C CYS A 44 -39.04 -50.59 -52.24
N ALA A 45 -38.76 -49.81 -53.28
CA ALA A 45 -37.58 -48.97 -53.34
C ALA A 45 -37.65 -47.86 -52.28
N SER A 46 -36.49 -47.33 -51.89
CA SER A 46 -36.42 -46.10 -51.08
C SER A 46 -37.19 -44.96 -51.75
N GLY A 47 -37.78 -44.09 -50.95
CA GLY A 47 -38.76 -43.06 -51.36
C GLY A 47 -40.16 -43.60 -51.66
N LYS A 48 -40.39 -44.90 -51.42
CA LYS A 48 -41.71 -45.53 -51.52
C LYS A 48 -42.02 -46.43 -50.32
N TYR A 49 -43.31 -46.64 -50.08
CA TYR A 49 -43.83 -47.50 -49.02
C TYR A 49 -44.98 -48.39 -49.51
N SER A 50 -45.34 -49.40 -48.73
CA SER A 50 -46.59 -50.15 -48.91
C SER A 50 -47.14 -50.69 -47.60
N GLY A 51 -48.47 -50.62 -47.45
CA GLY A 51 -49.18 -51.39 -46.42
C GLY A 51 -49.18 -52.89 -46.73
N THR A 52 -49.69 -53.70 -45.80
CA THR A 52 -49.92 -55.13 -46.04
C THR A 52 -50.90 -55.34 -47.20
N ALA A 53 -50.70 -56.44 -47.95
CA ALA A 53 -51.52 -56.78 -49.12
C ALA A 53 -51.54 -55.76 -50.27
N SER A 54 -50.51 -54.92 -50.43
CA SER A 54 -50.51 -53.90 -51.50
C SER A 54 -50.11 -54.44 -52.87
N ALA A 55 -50.80 -53.98 -53.92
CA ALA A 55 -50.46 -54.27 -55.31
C ALA A 55 -49.21 -53.50 -55.81
N THR A 56 -48.98 -52.30 -55.28
CA THR A 56 -47.90 -51.38 -55.70
C THR A 56 -47.31 -50.64 -54.48
N CYS A 57 -46.19 -49.94 -54.68
CA CYS A 57 -45.63 -49.04 -53.67
C CYS A 57 -45.98 -47.58 -53.99
N SER A 58 -46.60 -46.90 -53.03
CA SER A 58 -46.87 -45.46 -53.07
C SER A 58 -45.59 -44.67 -52.86
N ILE A 59 -45.46 -43.50 -53.49
CA ILE A 59 -44.39 -42.54 -53.20
C ILE A 59 -44.73 -41.83 -51.88
N CYS A 60 -43.72 -41.44 -51.10
CA CYS A 60 -43.95 -40.61 -49.92
C CYS A 60 -44.52 -39.24 -50.30
N ALA A 61 -45.38 -38.68 -49.45
CA ALA A 61 -45.91 -37.33 -49.64
C ALA A 61 -45.02 -36.29 -48.95
N ALA A 62 -45.27 -35.01 -49.22
CA ALA A 62 -44.55 -33.90 -48.61
C ALA A 62 -44.54 -34.00 -47.07
N GLY A 63 -43.46 -33.55 -46.46
CA GLY A 63 -43.19 -33.76 -45.04
C GLY A 63 -42.77 -35.17 -44.63
N THR A 64 -42.76 -36.16 -45.54
CA THR A 64 -42.40 -37.55 -45.22
C THR A 64 -41.34 -38.13 -46.17
N TYR A 65 -40.61 -39.17 -45.76
CA TYR A 65 -39.57 -39.81 -46.57
C TYR A 65 -39.42 -41.30 -46.26
N ALA A 66 -38.71 -42.05 -47.12
CA ALA A 66 -38.37 -43.45 -46.87
C ALA A 66 -36.93 -43.76 -47.29
N SER A 67 -35.98 -43.67 -46.36
CA SER A 67 -34.56 -43.94 -46.65
C SER A 67 -34.23 -45.41 -46.90
N SER A 68 -35.03 -46.33 -46.34
CA SER A 68 -34.83 -47.77 -46.45
C SER A 68 -35.55 -48.38 -47.65
N LYS A 69 -35.06 -49.51 -48.14
CA LYS A 69 -35.86 -50.42 -48.98
C LYS A 69 -36.80 -51.21 -48.08
N SER A 70 -37.99 -51.55 -48.58
CA SER A 70 -39.04 -52.26 -47.84
C SER A 70 -39.63 -51.49 -46.65
N SER A 71 -39.78 -50.17 -46.74
CA SER A 71 -40.50 -49.36 -45.74
C SER A 71 -42.01 -49.65 -45.74
N SER A 72 -42.58 -49.94 -44.58
CA SER A 72 -44.02 -50.14 -44.36
C SER A 72 -44.84 -48.85 -44.45
N GLU A 73 -44.21 -47.72 -44.12
CA GLU A 73 -44.77 -46.37 -44.09
C GLU A 73 -43.66 -45.35 -44.38
N CYS A 74 -44.01 -44.09 -44.65
CA CYS A 74 -43.04 -43.01 -44.75
C CYS A 74 -42.87 -42.32 -43.40
N THR A 75 -41.63 -42.14 -42.98
CA THR A 75 -41.28 -41.43 -41.73
C THR A 75 -41.43 -39.93 -41.97
N ILE A 76 -41.97 -39.19 -41.00
CA ILE A 76 -42.00 -37.72 -41.08
C ILE A 76 -40.55 -37.19 -41.04
N CYS A 77 -40.27 -36.10 -41.76
CA CYS A 77 -38.96 -35.46 -41.72
C CYS A 77 -38.56 -35.09 -40.28
N PRO A 78 -37.31 -35.36 -39.85
CA PRO A 78 -36.86 -34.96 -38.52
C PRO A 78 -36.63 -33.44 -38.44
N ALA A 79 -36.56 -32.92 -37.22
CA ALA A 79 -36.35 -31.49 -36.94
C ALA A 79 -35.23 -30.84 -37.77
N GLY A 80 -35.47 -29.60 -38.20
CA GLY A 80 -34.57 -28.85 -39.08
C GLY A 80 -34.52 -29.38 -40.52
N LYS A 81 -35.47 -30.22 -40.96
CA LYS A 81 -35.58 -30.71 -42.34
C LYS A 81 -37.02 -30.72 -42.85
N TYR A 82 -37.17 -30.65 -44.17
CA TYR A 82 -38.45 -30.62 -44.88
C TYR A 82 -38.37 -31.42 -46.21
N ASN A 83 -39.51 -31.79 -46.78
CA ASN A 83 -39.63 -32.43 -48.09
C ASN A 83 -40.84 -31.84 -48.86
N PRO A 84 -40.63 -31.07 -49.94
CA PRO A 84 -41.72 -30.47 -50.72
C PRO A 84 -42.31 -31.36 -51.83
N ASP A 85 -41.80 -32.57 -52.08
CA ASP A 85 -42.31 -33.40 -53.18
C ASP A 85 -43.71 -33.97 -52.86
N GLN A 86 -44.68 -33.69 -53.74
CA GLN A 86 -46.09 -34.05 -53.56
C GLN A 86 -46.37 -35.48 -54.07
N ALA A 87 -45.58 -36.45 -53.61
CA ALA A 87 -45.59 -37.85 -54.07
C ALA A 87 -45.36 -38.02 -55.59
N THR A 88 -44.51 -37.17 -56.17
CA THR A 88 -44.18 -37.11 -57.59
C THR A 88 -42.85 -37.79 -57.96
N ASP A 89 -41.78 -37.66 -57.16
CA ASP A 89 -40.49 -38.31 -57.43
C ASP A 89 -39.96 -39.16 -56.25
N ALA A 90 -39.92 -40.47 -56.45
CA ALA A 90 -39.39 -41.42 -55.49
C ALA A 90 -37.87 -41.29 -55.25
N ALA A 91 -37.09 -40.72 -56.17
CA ALA A 91 -35.67 -40.47 -55.92
C ALA A 91 -35.48 -39.32 -54.90
N TYR A 92 -36.28 -38.27 -55.02
CA TYR A 92 -36.27 -37.14 -54.09
C TYR A 92 -36.74 -37.56 -52.68
N ASN A 93 -37.81 -38.35 -52.58
CA ASN A 93 -38.39 -38.87 -51.32
C ASN A 93 -37.50 -39.84 -50.52
N THR A 94 -36.24 -40.06 -50.93
CA THR A 94 -35.30 -40.90 -50.18
C THR A 94 -34.76 -40.23 -48.92
N SER A 95 -34.80 -38.89 -48.83
CA SER A 95 -34.37 -38.12 -47.65
C SER A 95 -34.94 -36.69 -47.67
N CYS A 96 -35.04 -36.05 -46.50
CA CYS A 96 -35.49 -34.66 -46.40
C CYS A 96 -34.34 -33.64 -46.57
N SER A 97 -34.64 -32.54 -47.25
CA SER A 97 -33.80 -31.34 -47.39
C SER A 97 -33.62 -30.64 -46.06
N ALA A 98 -32.44 -30.09 -45.80
CA ALA A 98 -32.16 -29.39 -44.54
C ALA A 98 -32.57 -27.90 -44.62
N CYS A 99 -33.07 -27.37 -43.50
CA CYS A 99 -33.22 -25.93 -43.30
C CYS A 99 -31.87 -25.21 -43.40
N SER A 100 -31.88 -24.00 -43.96
CA SER A 100 -30.69 -23.18 -44.20
C SER A 100 -30.07 -22.63 -42.90
N PRO A 101 -28.77 -22.24 -42.90
CA PRO A 101 -28.19 -21.51 -41.77
C PRO A 101 -29.02 -20.25 -41.46
N GLY A 102 -29.12 -19.90 -40.18
CA GLY A 102 -29.99 -18.82 -39.69
C GLY A 102 -31.46 -19.22 -39.47
N THR A 103 -31.89 -20.43 -39.86
CA THR A 103 -33.27 -20.92 -39.66
C THR A 103 -33.35 -22.14 -38.73
N LYS A 104 -34.54 -22.36 -38.18
CA LYS A 104 -34.92 -23.48 -37.31
C LYS A 104 -36.26 -24.07 -37.76
N LEU A 105 -36.49 -25.33 -37.41
CA LEU A 105 -37.78 -26.01 -37.49
C LEU A 105 -37.83 -26.93 -36.27
N GLU A 106 -38.76 -26.66 -35.34
CA GLU A 106 -38.72 -27.25 -33.99
C GLU A 106 -39.40 -28.62 -33.90
N ASP A 107 -40.43 -28.86 -34.73
CA ASP A 107 -41.18 -30.11 -34.81
C ASP A 107 -40.25 -31.31 -35.06
N ASP A 108 -40.46 -32.42 -34.34
CA ASP A 108 -39.52 -33.54 -34.28
C ASP A 108 -39.83 -34.65 -35.29
N GLY A 109 -40.48 -34.30 -36.40
CA GLY A 109 -41.19 -35.27 -37.22
C GLY A 109 -42.42 -35.82 -36.51
N THR A 110 -43.18 -34.94 -35.83
CA THR A 110 -44.47 -35.29 -35.23
C THR A 110 -45.67 -34.85 -36.07
N ASP A 111 -45.50 -33.83 -36.92
CA ASP A 111 -46.56 -33.29 -37.78
C ASP A 111 -46.03 -32.96 -39.18
N ALA A 112 -46.39 -33.80 -40.15
CA ALA A 112 -45.88 -33.69 -41.53
C ALA A 112 -46.27 -32.38 -42.22
N GLU A 113 -47.36 -31.71 -41.81
CA GLU A 113 -47.77 -30.43 -42.41
C GLU A 113 -46.79 -29.28 -42.08
N LYS A 114 -45.92 -29.43 -41.07
CA LYS A 114 -44.84 -28.48 -40.73
C LYS A 114 -43.48 -28.82 -41.36
N HIS A 115 -43.45 -29.74 -42.31
CA HIS A 115 -42.22 -30.20 -42.97
C HIS A 115 -42.36 -30.21 -44.52
N ILE A 116 -43.28 -29.45 -45.08
CA ILE A 116 -43.63 -29.46 -46.51
C ILE A 116 -42.88 -28.41 -47.35
N ALA A 117 -42.24 -27.42 -46.75
CA ALA A 117 -41.63 -26.29 -47.47
C ALA A 117 -40.35 -25.77 -46.81
N ALA A 118 -39.57 -25.01 -47.58
CA ALA A 118 -38.46 -24.22 -47.03
C ALA A 118 -38.96 -23.09 -46.12
N ASP A 119 -40.19 -22.62 -46.35
CA ASP A 119 -40.84 -21.55 -45.58
C ASP A 119 -41.27 -22.00 -44.17
N ASP A 120 -41.33 -23.32 -43.92
CA ASP A 120 -41.55 -23.89 -42.57
C ASP A 120 -40.31 -23.73 -41.66
N CYS A 121 -39.16 -23.37 -42.23
CA CYS A 121 -37.93 -23.09 -41.51
C CYS A 121 -37.94 -21.64 -40.97
N GLU A 122 -38.59 -21.41 -39.82
CA GLU A 122 -38.60 -20.13 -39.09
C GLU A 122 -37.20 -19.52 -38.89
N LEU A 123 -37.08 -18.19 -38.88
CA LEU A 123 -35.82 -17.50 -38.58
C LEU A 123 -35.42 -17.68 -37.10
N CYS A 124 -34.11 -17.78 -36.81
CA CYS A 124 -33.59 -17.54 -35.47
C CYS A 124 -33.81 -16.08 -35.09
N GLY A 125 -34.49 -15.82 -33.96
CA GLY A 125 -34.79 -14.47 -33.47
C GLY A 125 -33.56 -13.72 -32.92
N PRO A 126 -33.72 -12.47 -32.45
CA PRO A 126 -32.59 -11.62 -32.07
C PRO A 126 -31.83 -12.22 -30.89
N GLY A 127 -30.50 -12.10 -30.91
CA GLY A 127 -29.62 -12.74 -29.92
C GLY A 127 -29.42 -14.25 -30.11
N TYR A 128 -29.99 -14.89 -31.13
CA TYR A 128 -29.77 -16.30 -31.46
C TYR A 128 -29.27 -16.47 -32.90
N PHE A 129 -28.43 -17.47 -33.15
CA PHE A 129 -27.85 -17.74 -34.47
C PHE A 129 -27.87 -19.23 -34.82
N SER A 130 -27.73 -19.56 -36.11
CA SER A 130 -27.49 -20.94 -36.55
C SER A 130 -26.47 -20.98 -37.68
N ASN A 131 -25.32 -21.61 -37.43
CA ASN A 131 -24.20 -21.66 -38.39
C ASN A 131 -24.14 -22.95 -39.24
N LYS A 132 -25.11 -23.87 -39.08
CA LYS A 132 -25.14 -25.19 -39.72
C LYS A 132 -26.55 -25.58 -40.14
N THR A 133 -26.67 -26.15 -41.34
CA THR A 133 -27.94 -26.66 -41.89
C THR A 133 -28.51 -27.82 -41.06
N GLY A 134 -29.81 -27.77 -40.75
CA GLY A 134 -30.59 -28.90 -40.20
C GLY A 134 -29.99 -29.58 -38.96
N ARG A 135 -29.56 -28.79 -37.97
CA ARG A 135 -28.92 -29.28 -36.74
C ARG A 135 -29.75 -28.95 -35.50
N ARG A 136 -30.16 -29.98 -34.74
CA ARG A 136 -30.31 -29.86 -33.28
C ARG A 136 -28.95 -30.06 -32.62
N ASN A 137 -28.64 -29.31 -31.56
CA ASN A 137 -27.49 -29.58 -30.71
C ASN A 137 -27.84 -30.58 -29.59
N ALA A 138 -26.84 -31.04 -28.82
CA ALA A 138 -27.03 -32.04 -27.76
C ALA A 138 -27.89 -31.57 -26.57
N HIS A 139 -28.28 -30.30 -26.53
CA HIS A 139 -29.17 -29.71 -25.54
C HIS A 139 -30.58 -29.41 -26.10
N GLY A 140 -30.89 -29.86 -27.31
CA GLY A 140 -32.20 -29.72 -27.95
C GLY A 140 -32.43 -28.42 -28.73
N TYR A 141 -31.51 -27.46 -28.70
CA TYR A 141 -31.68 -26.18 -29.39
C TYR A 141 -31.31 -26.27 -30.88
N THR A 142 -32.14 -25.66 -31.73
CA THR A 142 -31.91 -25.51 -33.18
C THR A 142 -31.25 -24.17 -33.53
N CYS A 143 -31.44 -23.13 -32.70
CA CYS A 143 -30.66 -21.90 -32.70
C CYS A 143 -29.81 -21.81 -31.43
N GLU A 144 -28.53 -21.47 -31.56
CA GLU A 144 -27.60 -21.30 -30.43
C GLU A 144 -27.64 -19.82 -29.98
N PRO A 145 -27.77 -19.49 -28.68
CA PRO A 145 -27.76 -18.11 -28.22
C PRO A 145 -26.36 -17.50 -28.39
N CYS A 146 -26.29 -16.19 -28.64
CA CYS A 146 -25.03 -15.46 -28.62
C CYS A 146 -24.31 -15.67 -27.28
N GLU A 147 -23.06 -16.14 -27.33
CA GLU A 147 -22.20 -16.30 -26.17
C GLU A 147 -21.94 -14.97 -25.47
N LYS A 148 -21.48 -14.99 -24.21
CA LYS A 148 -21.12 -13.76 -23.51
C LYS A 148 -20.07 -12.97 -24.28
N ALA A 149 -20.19 -11.64 -24.23
CA ALA A 149 -19.42 -10.69 -25.05
C ALA A 149 -19.72 -10.76 -26.57
N LYS A 150 -20.86 -11.34 -26.96
CA LYS A 150 -21.42 -11.28 -28.32
C LYS A 150 -22.88 -10.87 -28.30
N TRP A 151 -23.32 -10.17 -29.34
CA TRP A 151 -24.68 -9.65 -29.49
C TRP A 151 -25.13 -9.65 -30.96
N LYS A 152 -26.44 -9.67 -31.23
CA LYS A 152 -26.99 -9.41 -32.57
C LYS A 152 -28.46 -9.01 -32.54
N ALA A 153 -28.81 -7.93 -33.25
CA ALA A 153 -30.16 -7.34 -33.27
C ALA A 153 -31.07 -7.84 -34.42
N GLU A 154 -30.50 -8.54 -35.40
CA GLU A 154 -31.21 -9.00 -36.61
C GLU A 154 -31.62 -10.48 -36.48
N ASP A 155 -32.76 -10.83 -37.08
CA ASP A 155 -33.21 -12.21 -37.25
C ASP A 155 -32.42 -12.94 -38.36
N GLY A 156 -32.47 -14.27 -38.34
CA GLY A 156 -31.97 -15.10 -39.46
C GLY A 156 -30.45 -15.25 -39.52
N VAL A 157 -29.75 -14.94 -38.42
CA VAL A 157 -28.29 -14.73 -38.44
C VAL A 157 -27.48 -16.01 -38.29
N THR A 158 -26.32 -16.05 -38.94
CA THR A 158 -25.38 -17.19 -38.92
C THR A 158 -24.23 -17.00 -37.92
N SER A 159 -24.07 -15.79 -37.36
CA SER A 159 -23.05 -15.43 -36.38
C SER A 159 -23.43 -14.15 -35.62
N CYS A 160 -22.89 -14.00 -34.40
CA CYS A 160 -23.08 -12.81 -33.57
C CYS A 160 -21.88 -11.85 -33.64
N SER A 161 -22.13 -10.55 -33.49
CA SER A 161 -21.08 -9.52 -33.41
C SER A 161 -20.37 -9.53 -32.06
N LEU A 162 -19.06 -9.29 -32.04
CA LEU A 162 -18.26 -9.18 -30.81
C LEU A 162 -18.45 -7.82 -30.14
N CYS A 163 -18.59 -7.79 -28.81
CA CYS A 163 -18.60 -6.56 -28.02
C CYS A 163 -17.31 -5.74 -28.16
N SER A 164 -16.18 -6.39 -28.41
CA SER A 164 -14.89 -5.74 -28.70
C SER A 164 -14.90 -4.85 -29.95
N SER A 165 -15.95 -4.91 -30.79
CA SER A 165 -16.13 -3.99 -31.93
C SER A 165 -16.77 -2.64 -31.55
N THR A 166 -17.31 -2.52 -30.33
CA THR A 166 -17.96 -1.32 -29.80
C THR A 166 -17.29 -0.79 -28.53
N LEU A 167 -16.76 -1.68 -27.68
CA LEU A 167 -16.02 -1.36 -26.47
C LEU A 167 -15.05 -2.51 -26.17
N GLU A 168 -13.75 -2.27 -26.31
CA GLU A 168 -12.71 -3.28 -26.11
C GLU A 168 -12.71 -3.80 -24.65
N ASP A 169 -12.48 -5.10 -24.47
CA ASP A 169 -12.58 -5.85 -23.21
C ASP A 169 -13.95 -5.84 -22.49
N SER A 170 -15.02 -5.37 -23.14
CA SER A 170 -16.38 -5.45 -22.58
C SER A 170 -17.07 -6.80 -22.78
N ILE A 171 -18.03 -7.09 -21.90
CA ILE A 171 -18.84 -8.31 -21.91
C ILE A 171 -20.34 -8.00 -21.96
N THR A 172 -21.14 -8.97 -22.39
CA THR A 172 -22.58 -8.97 -22.09
C THR A 172 -22.82 -9.61 -20.74
N LYS A 173 -23.78 -9.08 -19.97
CA LYS A 173 -24.15 -9.65 -18.66
C LYS A 173 -24.62 -11.11 -18.80
N ASP A 174 -25.49 -11.34 -19.77
CA ASP A 174 -26.19 -12.60 -20.00
C ASP A 174 -25.92 -13.14 -21.42
N PHE A 175 -26.35 -14.37 -21.69
CA PHE A 175 -26.35 -14.98 -23.02
C PHE A 175 -27.51 -14.44 -23.87
N GLY A 176 -27.38 -14.48 -25.19
CA GLY A 176 -28.44 -14.09 -26.12
C GLY A 176 -28.68 -12.59 -26.22
N SER A 177 -27.62 -11.77 -26.06
CA SER A 177 -27.76 -10.30 -26.15
C SER A 177 -28.25 -9.86 -27.52
N THR A 178 -29.23 -8.96 -27.53
CA THR A 178 -29.80 -8.38 -28.75
C THR A 178 -29.13 -7.06 -29.13
N SER A 179 -28.36 -6.42 -28.23
CA SER A 179 -27.91 -5.03 -28.40
C SER A 179 -26.42 -4.82 -28.05
N ALA A 180 -25.79 -3.90 -28.79
CA ALA A 180 -24.47 -3.35 -28.46
C ALA A 180 -24.46 -2.60 -27.11
N ILE A 181 -25.60 -2.07 -26.68
CA ILE A 181 -25.72 -1.28 -25.44
C ILE A 181 -25.55 -2.17 -24.19
N ASP A 182 -25.66 -3.49 -24.35
CA ASP A 182 -25.42 -4.47 -23.29
C ASP A 182 -23.96 -4.93 -23.20
N CYS A 183 -23.10 -4.49 -24.13
CA CYS A 183 -21.65 -4.62 -24.02
C CYS A 183 -21.13 -3.61 -22.99
N LYS A 184 -20.81 -4.12 -21.79
CA LYS A 184 -20.47 -3.33 -20.61
C LYS A 184 -19.18 -3.85 -19.98
N CYS A 185 -18.43 -2.97 -19.33
CA CYS A 185 -17.18 -3.37 -18.67
C CYS A 185 -17.44 -4.40 -17.55
N PRO A 186 -16.70 -5.53 -17.50
CA PRO A 186 -16.84 -6.52 -16.43
C PRO A 186 -16.51 -5.96 -15.04
N LYS A 187 -16.88 -6.71 -13.99
CA LYS A 187 -16.50 -6.40 -12.59
C LYS A 187 -14.98 -6.14 -12.52
N GLY A 188 -14.56 -5.11 -11.76
CA GLY A 188 -13.16 -4.71 -11.65
C GLY A 188 -12.65 -3.86 -12.82
N THR A 189 -13.53 -3.43 -13.73
CA THR A 189 -13.19 -2.54 -14.85
C THR A 189 -14.24 -1.46 -15.12
N TYR A 190 -13.82 -0.34 -15.71
CA TYR A 190 -14.67 0.80 -16.08
C TYR A 190 -14.35 1.35 -17.48
N ASP A 191 -15.32 2.02 -18.11
CA ASP A 191 -15.10 2.77 -19.37
C ASP A 191 -14.72 4.23 -19.08
N ASP A 192 -13.65 4.73 -19.69
CA ASP A 192 -13.24 6.15 -19.65
C ASP A 192 -13.70 6.96 -20.88
N GLY A 193 -14.58 6.39 -21.70
CA GLY A 193 -15.11 7.00 -22.91
C GLY A 193 -14.18 6.91 -24.12
N LYS A 194 -13.02 6.24 -24.00
CA LYS A 194 -12.04 6.05 -25.09
C LYS A 194 -12.17 4.69 -25.79
N GLY A 195 -13.23 3.93 -25.50
CA GLY A 195 -13.58 2.71 -26.23
C GLY A 195 -12.86 1.44 -25.77
N LYS A 196 -12.24 1.45 -24.58
CA LYS A 196 -11.63 0.25 -23.95
C LYS A 196 -11.87 0.26 -22.44
N CYS A 197 -12.30 -0.88 -21.89
CA CYS A 197 -12.44 -1.06 -20.45
C CYS A 197 -11.06 -1.03 -19.75
N LYS A 198 -10.95 -0.23 -18.69
CA LYS A 198 -9.74 -0.07 -17.88
C LYS A 198 -9.90 -0.74 -16.53
N VAL A 199 -8.82 -1.32 -16.02
CA VAL A 199 -8.79 -1.90 -14.66
C VAL A 199 -9.01 -0.78 -13.63
N ILE A 200 -9.84 -1.08 -12.65
CA ILE A 200 -10.16 -0.23 -11.50
C ILE A 200 -8.90 -0.07 -10.62
N LYS A 201 -8.69 1.14 -10.09
CA LYS A 201 -7.56 1.49 -9.21
C LYS A 201 -8.02 1.49 -7.75
N ASP A 202 -7.06 1.41 -6.83
CA ASP A 202 -7.28 1.60 -5.39
C ASP A 202 -8.13 2.85 -5.10
N GLY A 203 -9.17 2.71 -4.30
CA GLY A 203 -10.11 3.79 -3.94
C GLY A 203 -11.30 3.98 -4.89
N MET A 204 -11.45 3.11 -5.89
CA MET A 204 -12.65 2.99 -6.71
C MET A 204 -13.36 1.66 -6.38
N ASP A 205 -14.67 1.72 -6.16
CA ASP A 205 -15.55 0.56 -5.92
C ASP A 205 -15.42 -0.48 -7.04
N ASP A 206 -15.06 -1.72 -6.70
CA ASP A 206 -14.83 -2.79 -7.67
C ASP A 206 -16.11 -3.52 -8.11
N THR A 207 -17.23 -3.32 -7.38
CA THR A 207 -18.31 -4.32 -7.26
C THR A 207 -19.30 -4.34 -8.41
N ALA A 208 -19.56 -3.19 -9.03
CA ALA A 208 -20.56 -3.05 -10.09
C ALA A 208 -20.08 -3.54 -11.47
N VAL A 209 -21.01 -3.66 -12.43
CA VAL A 209 -20.75 -4.06 -13.82
C VAL A 209 -21.26 -2.95 -14.74
N GLY A 210 -20.46 -2.57 -15.74
CA GLY A 210 -20.76 -1.44 -16.61
C GLY A 210 -20.54 -0.08 -15.98
N MET A 211 -19.56 0.04 -15.08
CA MET A 211 -19.12 1.34 -14.60
C MET A 211 -18.50 2.17 -15.73
N CYS A 212 -18.77 3.47 -15.71
CA CYS A 212 -18.13 4.48 -16.53
C CYS A 212 -17.52 5.52 -15.58
N LEU A 213 -16.47 6.22 -16.00
CA LEU A 213 -15.72 7.17 -15.17
C LEU A 213 -16.60 8.21 -14.44
N LYS A 214 -17.67 8.70 -15.09
CA LYS A 214 -18.63 9.63 -14.49
C LYS A 214 -19.47 9.07 -13.35
N ASN A 215 -19.62 7.75 -13.28
CA ASN A 215 -20.48 7.04 -12.34
C ASN A 215 -19.71 6.00 -11.50
N VAL A 216 -18.37 6.06 -11.48
CA VAL A 216 -17.57 5.22 -10.57
C VAL A 216 -17.68 5.77 -9.15
N THR A 217 -18.12 4.91 -8.24
CA THR A 217 -18.19 5.13 -6.81
C THR A 217 -16.76 5.21 -6.25
N ILE A 218 -16.46 6.27 -5.49
CA ILE A 218 -15.17 6.43 -4.80
C ILE A 218 -15.29 5.92 -3.37
N ASP A 219 -14.30 5.18 -2.90
CA ASP A 219 -14.33 4.59 -1.56
C ASP A 219 -14.11 5.64 -0.45
N PRO A 220 -14.61 5.42 0.77
CA PRO A 220 -14.29 6.26 1.92
C PRO A 220 -12.78 6.36 2.14
N GLY A 221 -12.30 7.57 2.44
CA GLY A 221 -10.88 7.91 2.55
C GLY A 221 -10.21 8.34 1.23
N PHE A 222 -10.88 8.22 0.09
CA PHE A 222 -10.36 8.63 -1.22
C PHE A 222 -11.10 9.85 -1.80
N TRP A 223 -10.43 10.54 -2.72
CA TRP A 223 -10.91 11.76 -3.39
C TRP A 223 -10.40 11.82 -4.83
N ARG A 224 -11.15 12.52 -5.69
CA ARG A 224 -10.72 12.92 -7.05
C ARG A 224 -11.20 14.32 -7.36
N VAL A 225 -10.55 14.98 -8.32
CA VAL A 225 -10.83 16.38 -8.69
C VAL A 225 -12.28 16.59 -9.11
N ASN A 226 -12.80 15.71 -9.97
CA ASN A 226 -14.13 15.79 -10.56
C ASN A 226 -14.56 14.41 -11.12
N SER A 227 -15.78 14.33 -11.67
CA SER A 227 -16.35 13.09 -12.23
C SER A 227 -15.63 12.55 -13.49
N ASP A 228 -14.80 13.35 -14.14
CA ASP A 228 -14.10 13.03 -15.38
C ASP A 228 -12.59 12.77 -15.17
N SER A 229 -12.11 12.90 -13.93
CA SER A 229 -10.72 12.60 -13.55
C SER A 229 -10.50 11.11 -13.34
N THR A 230 -9.39 10.59 -13.89
CA THR A 230 -8.93 9.18 -13.75
C THR A 230 -7.95 8.98 -12.60
N ASP A 231 -7.68 10.05 -11.85
CA ASP A 231 -6.72 10.11 -10.76
C ASP A 231 -7.46 10.19 -9.42
N VAL A 232 -7.63 9.02 -8.80
CA VAL A 232 -8.17 8.86 -7.46
C VAL A 232 -7.00 8.75 -6.50
N ARG A 233 -7.02 9.57 -5.43
CA ARG A 233 -5.92 9.70 -4.48
C ARG A 233 -6.45 9.53 -3.04
N GLU A 234 -5.66 8.91 -2.17
CA GLU A 234 -5.97 8.85 -0.73
C GLU A 234 -5.89 10.25 -0.10
N CYS A 235 -6.85 10.58 0.76
CA CYS A 235 -6.89 11.85 1.46
C CYS A 235 -5.87 11.93 2.60
N HIS A 236 -5.35 13.14 2.87
CA HIS A 236 -4.45 13.41 4.00
C HIS A 236 -5.01 12.95 5.36
N VAL A 237 -6.33 12.91 5.49
CA VAL A 237 -7.05 12.29 6.61
C VAL A 237 -8.20 11.49 6.01
N SER A 238 -8.21 10.16 6.20
CA SER A 238 -9.28 9.31 5.64
C SER A 238 -10.68 9.71 6.18
N GLU A 239 -10.77 10.10 7.45
CA GLU A 239 -11.98 10.63 8.08
C GLU A 239 -12.52 11.96 7.50
N ALA A 240 -11.77 12.65 6.63
CA ALA A 240 -12.23 13.87 5.95
C ALA A 240 -13.00 13.56 4.65
N CYS A 241 -12.77 12.38 4.06
CA CYS A 241 -13.31 11.97 2.77
C CYS A 241 -14.34 10.83 2.96
N THR A 242 -15.61 11.12 2.73
CA THR A 242 -16.70 10.14 2.89
C THR A 242 -16.83 9.18 1.71
N GLY A 243 -16.12 9.43 0.61
CA GLY A 243 -16.32 8.73 -0.66
C GLY A 243 -17.66 9.10 -1.32
N GLY A 244 -18.08 8.29 -2.29
CA GLY A 244 -19.37 8.40 -2.97
C GLY A 244 -19.28 8.67 -4.48
N ASN A 245 -20.44 8.92 -5.08
CA ASN A 245 -20.65 9.09 -6.53
C ASN A 245 -21.21 10.50 -6.85
N SER A 246 -20.65 11.54 -6.22
CA SER A 246 -21.10 12.93 -6.39
C SER A 246 -19.96 13.92 -6.20
N THR A 247 -20.15 15.18 -6.59
CA THR A 247 -19.15 16.26 -6.50
C THR A 247 -18.76 16.67 -5.08
N ASN A 248 -19.35 16.06 -4.04
CA ASN A 248 -19.02 16.34 -2.65
C ASN A 248 -18.55 15.07 -1.94
N TYR A 249 -17.27 14.74 -2.12
CA TYR A 249 -16.58 13.64 -1.43
C TYR A 249 -16.26 13.96 0.04
N CYS A 250 -16.56 15.18 0.50
CA CYS A 250 -16.07 15.73 1.76
C CYS A 250 -17.09 15.63 2.90
N ARG A 251 -16.57 15.29 4.08
CA ARG A 251 -17.28 15.37 5.35
C ARG A 251 -17.75 16.80 5.62
N GLU A 252 -18.86 16.96 6.34
CA GLU A 252 -19.33 18.26 6.82
C GLU A 252 -18.20 19.04 7.53
N GLY A 253 -18.06 20.33 7.18
CA GLY A 253 -16.98 21.19 7.63
C GLY A 253 -15.73 21.19 6.74
N HIS A 254 -15.53 20.17 5.92
CA HIS A 254 -14.41 20.05 4.97
C HIS A 254 -14.80 20.43 3.54
N THR A 255 -13.82 20.85 2.73
CA THR A 255 -13.98 21.20 1.31
C THR A 255 -12.62 21.17 0.57
N GLY A 256 -12.63 21.46 -0.74
CA GLY A 256 -11.42 21.61 -1.56
C GLY A 256 -10.66 20.32 -1.88
N PRO A 257 -9.43 20.43 -2.43
CA PRO A 257 -8.58 19.28 -2.76
C PRO A 257 -8.31 18.38 -1.55
N TYR A 258 -8.41 17.07 -1.76
CA TYR A 258 -8.29 16.03 -0.70
C TYR A 258 -9.22 16.24 0.52
N CYS A 259 -10.24 17.08 0.39
CA CYS A 259 -11.03 17.60 1.52
C CYS A 259 -10.16 18.25 2.63
N ASP A 260 -8.99 18.80 2.27
CA ASP A 260 -8.02 19.38 3.20
C ASP A 260 -8.31 20.87 3.51
N LEU A 261 -9.31 21.51 2.92
CA LEU A 261 -9.74 22.86 3.32
C LEU A 261 -10.92 22.78 4.30
N CYS A 262 -11.08 23.80 5.15
CA CYS A 262 -12.27 23.96 5.98
C CYS A 262 -13.19 25.02 5.37
N VAL A 263 -14.50 24.86 5.55
CA VAL A 263 -15.49 25.89 5.17
C VAL A 263 -15.47 27.07 6.14
N ASP A 264 -16.05 28.21 5.74
CA ASP A 264 -16.10 29.41 6.58
C ASP A 264 -16.71 29.14 7.96
N GLY A 265 -16.07 29.66 9.01
CA GLY A 265 -16.45 29.41 10.42
C GLY A 265 -15.92 28.09 11.01
N TRP A 266 -15.11 27.34 10.27
CA TRP A 266 -14.46 26.11 10.75
C TRP A 266 -12.92 26.24 10.71
N THR A 267 -12.23 25.52 11.61
CA THR A 267 -10.76 25.47 11.70
C THR A 267 -10.27 24.04 11.81
N LYS A 268 -9.07 23.74 11.29
CA LYS A 268 -8.41 22.45 11.54
C LYS A 268 -8.01 22.32 13.02
N ASP A 269 -8.13 21.11 13.55
CA ASP A 269 -7.55 20.71 14.83
C ASP A 269 -6.17 20.00 14.64
N PRO A 270 -5.47 19.58 15.72
CA PRO A 270 -4.16 18.93 15.61
C PRO A 270 -4.15 17.57 14.88
N LEU A 271 -5.31 17.02 14.52
CA LEU A 271 -5.48 15.81 13.71
C LEU A 271 -5.92 16.16 12.27
N MET A 272 -5.82 17.43 11.88
CA MET A 272 -6.19 17.99 10.57
C MET A 272 -7.70 17.89 10.24
N LEU A 273 -8.56 17.56 11.21
CA LEU A 273 -10.02 17.56 11.05
C LEU A 273 -10.60 18.97 11.30
N CYS A 274 -11.53 19.40 10.46
CA CYS A 274 -12.21 20.68 10.58
C CYS A 274 -13.25 20.64 11.72
N LYS A 275 -13.31 21.71 12.51
CA LYS A 275 -14.27 21.90 13.63
C LYS A 275 -14.81 23.33 13.64
N ASN A 276 -16.11 23.46 13.89
CA ASN A 276 -16.81 24.74 14.04
C ASN A 276 -16.19 25.58 15.18
N CYS A 277 -16.05 26.89 14.96
CA CYS A 277 -15.40 27.84 15.86
C CYS A 277 -16.18 28.24 17.13
N GLU A 278 -17.36 27.67 17.39
CA GLU A 278 -18.17 27.97 18.58
C GLU A 278 -17.42 27.71 19.90
N ASN A 279 -16.99 28.80 20.56
CA ASN A 279 -16.34 28.89 21.87
C ASN A 279 -14.79 28.76 21.93
N SER A 280 -14.08 29.20 20.88
CA SER A 280 -12.59 29.27 20.81
C SER A 280 -11.86 29.93 22.01
N ILE A 281 -12.53 30.73 22.86
CA ILE A 281 -11.92 31.38 24.03
C ILE A 281 -11.37 30.37 25.07
N VAL A 282 -11.90 29.15 25.12
CA VAL A 282 -11.49 28.16 26.14
C VAL A 282 -10.06 27.64 25.90
N ASP A 283 -9.62 27.51 24.64
CA ASP A 283 -8.33 26.90 24.28
C ASP A 283 -7.10 27.77 24.60
N VAL A 284 -7.26 29.09 24.67
CA VAL A 284 -6.18 30.01 25.06
C VAL A 284 -5.97 30.10 26.58
N ILE A 285 -6.92 29.65 27.40
CA ILE A 285 -6.80 29.66 28.87
C ILE A 285 -5.70 28.69 29.36
N PRO A 286 -5.63 27.41 28.90
CA PRO A 286 -4.49 26.54 29.15
C PRO A 286 -3.14 27.16 28.78
N TRP A 287 -3.07 27.92 27.69
CA TRP A 287 -1.83 28.55 27.24
C TRP A 287 -1.34 29.66 28.17
N TRP A 288 -2.21 30.60 28.56
CA TRP A 288 -1.84 31.61 29.54
C TRP A 288 -1.53 31.00 30.91
N MET A 289 -2.24 29.94 31.32
CA MET A 289 -1.95 29.18 32.54
C MET A 289 -0.60 28.47 32.47
N LEU A 290 -0.25 27.84 31.34
CA LEU A 290 1.02 27.13 31.16
C LEU A 290 2.20 28.10 31.04
N VAL A 291 2.06 29.21 30.31
CA VAL A 291 3.06 30.28 30.26
C VAL A 291 3.24 30.92 31.63
N ALA A 292 2.16 31.21 32.37
CA ALA A 292 2.24 31.71 33.74
C ALA A 292 2.82 30.67 34.72
N ALA A 293 2.59 29.37 34.52
CA ALA A 293 3.20 28.30 35.32
C ALA A 293 4.68 28.08 34.99
N VAL A 294 5.10 28.21 33.73
CA VAL A 294 6.51 28.14 33.31
C VAL A 294 7.27 29.38 33.76
N LEU A 295 6.76 30.59 33.51
CA LEU A 295 7.35 31.82 34.05
C LEU A 295 7.32 31.83 35.58
N GLY A 296 6.21 31.43 36.19
CA GLY A 296 6.04 31.34 37.64
C GLY A 296 6.97 30.31 38.28
N SER A 297 7.18 29.15 37.66
CA SER A 297 8.14 28.14 38.13
C SER A 297 9.59 28.54 37.88
N LEU A 298 9.92 29.22 36.77
CA LEU A 298 11.25 29.81 36.55
C LEU A 298 11.54 30.93 37.56
N ILE A 299 10.56 31.78 37.86
CA ILE A 299 10.63 32.82 38.90
C ILE A 299 10.73 32.21 40.30
N TYR A 300 9.99 31.13 40.57
CA TYR A 300 10.07 30.39 41.83
C TYR A 300 11.42 29.69 41.97
N ILE A 301 11.92 28.98 40.97
CA ILE A 301 13.23 28.31 40.99
C ILE A 301 14.39 29.32 41.12
N SER A 302 14.32 30.47 40.46
CA SER A 302 15.33 31.53 40.61
C SER A 302 15.23 32.32 41.91
N LYS A 303 14.05 32.42 42.54
CA LYS A 303 13.88 33.00 43.90
C LYS A 303 14.10 31.98 45.03
N LYS A 304 13.96 30.68 44.78
CA LYS A 304 14.11 29.59 45.76
C LYS A 304 15.58 29.37 46.07
N LYS A 305 16.11 30.23 46.93
CA LYS A 305 17.43 30.12 47.53
C LYS A 305 17.58 28.75 48.21
N SER A 306 18.21 27.81 47.50
CA SER A 306 18.34 26.44 47.99
C SER A 306 19.12 26.40 49.30
N ARG A 307 18.61 25.60 50.26
CA ARG A 307 19.28 25.27 51.53
C ARG A 307 20.62 24.56 51.32
N ASN A 308 20.83 23.96 50.14
CA ASN A 308 22.12 23.46 49.67
C ASN A 308 22.30 23.82 48.17
N PRO A 309 23.08 24.86 47.81
CA PRO A 309 23.12 25.35 46.43
C PRO A 309 23.83 24.40 45.46
N GLU A 310 24.90 23.71 45.88
CA GLU A 310 25.62 22.79 44.99
C GLU A 310 24.79 21.57 44.60
N GLU A 311 24.15 20.93 45.57
CA GLU A 311 23.33 19.74 45.38
C GLU A 311 22.13 20.06 44.47
N HIS A 312 21.54 21.24 44.64
CA HIS A 312 20.49 21.74 43.76
C HIS A 312 21.02 22.01 42.34
N ARG A 313 22.22 22.59 42.19
CA ARG A 313 22.86 22.81 40.88
C ARG A 313 23.17 21.48 40.17
N LYS A 314 23.65 20.47 40.91
CA LYS A 314 23.89 19.10 40.41
C LYS A 314 22.58 18.41 39.99
N LYS A 315 21.51 18.51 40.79
CA LYS A 315 20.17 17.99 40.45
C LYS A 315 19.58 18.68 39.21
N VAL A 316 19.61 20.01 39.14
CA VAL A 316 19.13 20.77 37.96
C VAL A 316 19.92 20.39 36.70
N LYS A 317 21.26 20.22 36.77
CA LYS A 317 22.06 19.75 35.63
C LYS A 317 21.64 18.35 35.16
N ARG A 318 21.48 17.39 36.09
CA ARG A 318 21.03 16.02 35.79
C ARG A 318 19.66 15.97 35.09
N PHE A 319 18.74 16.86 35.43
CA PHE A 319 17.44 16.95 34.74
C PHE A 319 17.53 17.70 33.41
N LYS A 320 18.31 18.78 33.32
CA LYS A 320 18.42 19.61 32.11
C LYS A 320 18.93 18.85 30.89
N ASN A 321 20.00 18.06 31.05
CA ASN A 321 20.64 17.39 29.90
C ASN A 321 19.77 16.28 29.32
N GLY A 322 19.40 15.27 30.12
CA GLY A 322 18.49 14.21 29.68
C GLY A 322 17.12 14.73 29.23
N GLY A 323 16.60 15.77 29.90
CA GLY A 323 15.36 16.45 29.48
C GLY A 323 15.48 17.11 28.10
N LYS A 324 16.64 17.68 27.74
CA LYS A 324 16.89 18.23 26.40
C LYS A 324 16.87 17.14 25.31
N ILE A 325 17.46 15.98 25.60
CA ILE A 325 17.50 14.83 24.68
C ILE A 325 16.08 14.29 24.45
N ILE A 326 15.32 14.07 25.52
CA ILE A 326 13.94 13.58 25.45
C ILE A 326 13.03 14.60 24.74
N PHE A 327 13.20 15.90 25.00
CA PHE A 327 12.46 16.95 24.31
C PHE A 327 12.76 16.99 22.79
N ALA A 328 14.04 16.84 22.40
CA ALA A 328 14.44 16.80 21.00
C ALA A 328 13.84 15.58 20.26
N GLY A 329 13.84 14.40 20.89
CA GLY A 329 13.17 13.22 20.36
C GLY A 329 11.65 13.38 20.28
N ALA A 330 11.03 13.86 21.37
CA ALA A 330 9.57 14.04 21.45
C ALA A 330 9.04 15.08 20.44
N GLN A 331 9.78 16.14 20.13
CA GLN A 331 9.42 17.06 19.04
C GLN A 331 9.49 16.42 17.66
N ILE A 332 10.46 15.53 17.39
CA ILE A 332 10.50 14.80 16.11
C ILE A 332 9.26 13.91 15.99
N THR A 333 8.93 13.12 17.01
CA THR A 333 7.71 12.29 17.04
C THR A 333 6.43 13.14 16.96
N ALA A 334 6.34 14.25 17.68
CA ALA A 334 5.18 15.15 17.65
C ALA A 334 5.04 15.93 16.32
N SER A 335 6.11 16.07 15.54
CA SER A 335 6.05 16.65 14.19
C SER A 335 5.54 15.64 13.14
N LEU A 336 5.66 14.33 13.40
CA LEU A 336 5.49 13.28 12.40
C LEU A 336 4.15 13.32 11.65
N PRO A 337 2.98 13.55 12.28
CA PRO A 337 1.70 13.66 11.56
C PRO A 337 1.66 14.82 10.54
N SER A 338 2.40 15.90 10.80
CA SER A 338 2.49 17.05 9.88
C SER A 338 3.50 16.85 8.73
N VAL A 339 4.33 15.80 8.82
CA VAL A 339 5.33 15.39 7.82
C VAL A 339 4.82 14.21 6.99
N ILE A 340 4.09 13.27 7.61
CA ILE A 340 3.58 12.02 7.01
C ILE A 340 2.09 11.84 7.38
N PRO A 341 1.16 12.61 6.77
CA PRO A 341 -0.26 12.59 7.12
C PRO A 341 -0.97 11.25 6.78
N ALA A 342 -0.56 10.54 5.72
CA ALA A 342 -1.23 9.32 5.24
C ALA A 342 -1.13 8.08 6.16
N ILE A 343 -0.47 8.21 7.33
CA ILE A 343 -0.49 7.18 8.37
C ILE A 343 -1.86 7.23 9.06
N THR A 344 -2.69 6.22 8.81
CA THR A 344 -3.98 6.02 9.49
C THR A 344 -3.75 5.59 10.94
N LEU A 345 -3.39 6.54 11.79
CA LEU A 345 -3.04 6.32 13.20
C LEU A 345 -4.25 5.81 14.00
N PRO A 346 -4.07 4.83 14.90
CA PRO A 346 -5.13 4.34 15.78
C PRO A 346 -5.53 5.41 16.81
N ASN A 347 -6.76 5.31 17.33
CA ASN A 347 -7.39 6.39 18.09
C ASN A 347 -6.66 6.71 19.42
N ASN A 348 -6.12 5.69 20.10
CA ASN A 348 -5.28 5.85 21.28
C ASN A 348 -4.00 6.68 21.01
N VAL A 349 -3.40 6.54 19.82
CA VAL A 349 -2.24 7.32 19.38
C VAL A 349 -2.64 8.73 18.94
N LYS A 350 -3.80 8.90 18.27
CA LYS A 350 -4.34 10.22 17.92
C LYS A 350 -4.47 11.12 19.16
N GLU A 351 -5.06 10.63 20.25
CA GLU A 351 -5.19 11.41 21.50
C GLU A 351 -3.83 11.75 22.13
N THR A 352 -2.92 10.78 22.17
CA THR A 352 -1.57 10.97 22.72
C THR A 352 -0.77 12.01 21.93
N LEU A 353 -0.84 11.98 20.59
CA LEU A 353 -0.16 12.94 19.72
C LEU A 353 -0.82 14.32 19.75
N LYS A 354 -2.15 14.40 19.90
CA LYS A 354 -2.85 15.66 20.14
C LYS A 354 -2.30 16.38 21.38
N ALA A 355 -2.07 15.66 22.48
CA ALA A 355 -1.42 16.21 23.67
C ALA A 355 0.07 16.57 23.43
N ALA A 356 0.80 15.73 22.69
CA ALA A 356 2.20 15.99 22.36
C ALA A 356 2.42 17.19 21.42
N SER A 357 1.42 17.58 20.63
CA SER A 357 1.49 18.70 19.67
C SER A 357 1.92 20.03 20.29
N ILE A 358 1.64 20.23 21.59
CA ILE A 358 2.07 21.40 22.39
C ILE A 358 3.60 21.61 22.31
N LEU A 359 4.37 20.54 22.16
CA LEU A 359 5.84 20.59 22.05
C LEU A 359 6.33 21.27 20.76
N ASN A 360 5.50 21.39 19.73
CA ASN A 360 5.87 22.02 18.46
C ASN A 360 5.79 23.56 18.49
N ILE A 361 5.18 24.18 19.51
CA ILE A 361 5.10 25.65 19.70
C ILE A 361 4.60 26.39 18.43
N ASP A 362 3.61 25.82 17.74
CA ASP A 362 2.97 26.44 16.55
C ASP A 362 1.84 27.38 16.99
N VAL A 363 2.20 28.62 17.30
CA VAL A 363 1.30 29.65 17.85
C VAL A 363 0.03 29.86 17.01
N PHE A 364 0.11 29.67 15.68
CA PHE A 364 -1.03 29.88 14.78
C PHE A 364 -2.04 28.73 14.85
N ASN A 365 -1.55 27.49 14.93
CA ASN A 365 -2.39 26.30 15.10
C ASN A 365 -2.91 26.17 16.55
N MET A 366 -2.22 26.75 17.53
CA MET A 366 -2.55 26.64 18.97
C MET A 366 -3.54 27.68 19.49
N VAL A 367 -3.81 28.73 18.71
CA VAL A 367 -4.77 29.81 19.03
C VAL A 367 -6.03 29.71 18.15
N SER A 368 -6.11 28.73 17.25
CA SER A 368 -7.16 28.61 16.22
C SER A 368 -7.38 29.92 15.46
N VAL A 369 -6.28 30.51 14.96
CA VAL A 369 -6.29 31.86 14.38
C VAL A 369 -7.27 32.00 13.21
N GLY A 370 -7.59 30.92 12.49
CA GLY A 370 -8.63 30.91 11.46
C GLY A 370 -10.03 31.33 11.96
N CYS A 371 -10.36 31.08 13.23
CA CYS A 371 -11.61 31.54 13.85
C CYS A 371 -11.67 33.05 14.13
N TRP A 372 -10.53 33.74 14.08
CA TRP A 372 -10.40 35.17 14.42
C TRP A 372 -9.93 36.03 13.24
N ALA A 373 -9.24 35.41 12.27
CA ALA A 373 -8.72 36.03 11.06
C ALA A 373 -8.77 35.01 9.91
N ALA A 374 -9.98 34.80 9.38
CA ALA A 374 -10.30 33.79 8.37
C ALA A 374 -9.55 33.96 7.01
N SER A 375 -8.86 35.08 6.80
CA SER A 375 -8.17 35.39 5.53
C SER A 375 -6.67 35.06 5.49
N ILE A 376 -6.06 34.63 6.60
CA ILE A 376 -4.60 34.48 6.67
C ILE A 376 -4.15 33.19 5.96
N ASN A 377 -3.53 33.32 4.80
CA ASN A 377 -2.99 32.20 4.00
C ASN A 377 -1.64 31.66 4.56
N TYR A 378 -1.10 30.60 3.96
CA TYR A 378 0.18 30.01 4.38
C TYR A 378 1.38 30.96 4.30
N TYR A 379 1.44 31.79 3.27
CA TYR A 379 2.53 32.74 3.07
C TYR A 379 2.60 33.78 4.20
N GLU A 380 1.46 34.32 4.60
CA GLU A 380 1.34 35.22 5.75
C GLU A 380 1.67 34.50 7.08
N LYS A 381 1.21 33.26 7.27
CA LYS A 381 1.59 32.43 8.44
C LYS A 381 3.11 32.24 8.54
N ALA A 382 3.80 31.99 7.42
CA ALA A 382 5.26 31.84 7.38
C ALA A 382 5.99 33.18 7.62
N LEU A 383 5.48 34.29 7.08
CA LEU A 383 6.00 35.64 7.31
C LEU A 383 5.90 36.04 8.79
N LEU A 384 4.72 35.90 9.38
CA LEU A 384 4.49 36.25 10.78
C LEU A 384 5.31 35.37 11.74
N THR A 385 5.47 34.07 11.44
CA THR A 385 6.28 33.14 12.24
C THR A 385 7.75 33.58 12.31
N THR A 386 8.39 33.81 11.16
CA THR A 386 9.81 34.19 11.09
C THR A 386 10.08 35.56 11.71
N LEU A 387 9.26 36.57 11.37
CA LEU A 387 9.40 37.94 11.89
C LEU A 387 9.23 38.00 13.40
N THR A 388 8.27 37.27 13.97
CA THR A 388 8.07 37.19 15.43
C THR A 388 9.31 36.67 16.14
N ILE A 389 9.96 35.64 15.58
CA ILE A 389 11.14 35.02 16.20
C ILE A 389 12.40 35.89 16.04
N ILE A 390 12.56 36.56 14.89
CA ILE A 390 13.59 37.59 14.70
C ILE A 390 13.40 38.72 15.71
N ALA A 391 12.16 39.19 15.91
CA ALA A 391 11.85 40.24 16.88
C ALA A 391 12.12 39.81 18.34
N VAL A 392 11.68 38.62 18.75
CA VAL A 392 11.92 38.10 20.12
C VAL A 392 13.41 37.93 20.41
N CYS A 393 14.16 37.31 19.49
CA CYS A 393 15.62 37.16 19.65
C CYS A 393 16.34 38.53 19.59
N GLY A 394 15.90 39.43 18.71
CA GLY A 394 16.43 40.79 18.60
C GLY A 394 16.23 41.62 19.87
N VAL A 395 15.03 41.60 20.47
CA VAL A 395 14.73 42.27 21.74
C VAL A 395 15.57 41.71 22.89
N LEU A 396 15.76 40.39 22.97
CA LEU A 396 16.63 39.78 23.98
C LEU A 396 18.10 40.20 23.82
N ILE A 397 18.62 40.19 22.59
CA ILE A 397 19.98 40.63 22.30
C ILE A 397 20.15 42.13 22.63
N LEU A 398 19.21 42.97 22.21
CA LEU A 398 19.22 44.41 22.48
C LEU A 398 19.14 44.72 24.00
N ALA A 399 18.28 44.03 24.74
CA ALA A 399 18.22 44.15 26.21
C ALA A 399 19.56 43.73 26.87
N GLY A 400 20.20 42.68 26.36
CA GLY A 400 21.53 42.24 26.79
C GLY A 400 22.67 43.20 26.43
N LEU A 401 22.53 43.98 25.35
CA LEU A 401 23.47 45.03 24.97
C LEU A 401 23.29 46.28 25.85
N LEU A 402 22.04 46.70 26.09
CA LEU A 402 21.70 47.85 26.93
C LEU A 402 22.06 47.61 28.41
N VAL A 403 21.73 46.44 28.96
CA VAL A 403 21.91 46.14 30.39
C VAL A 403 23.00 45.09 30.58
N LYS A 404 24.25 45.53 30.66
CA LYS A 404 25.46 44.69 30.83
C LYS A 404 25.29 43.56 31.86
N LYS A 405 24.61 43.82 32.99
CA LYS A 405 24.33 42.85 34.06
C LYS A 405 23.60 41.58 33.59
N TYR A 406 22.75 41.68 32.57
CA TYR A 406 21.96 40.56 32.04
C TYR A 406 22.49 40.00 30.71
N ARG A 407 23.54 40.61 30.13
CA ARG A 407 24.09 40.27 28.79
C ARG A 407 24.27 38.76 28.55
N SER A 408 24.95 38.08 29.47
CA SER A 408 25.22 36.64 29.37
C SER A 408 23.93 35.81 29.42
N SER A 409 23.02 36.14 30.34
CA SER A 409 21.72 35.47 30.47
C SER A 409 20.84 35.70 29.24
N CYS A 410 20.69 36.95 28.77
CA CYS A 410 19.91 37.28 27.59
C CYS A 410 20.39 36.56 26.33
N PHE A 411 21.72 36.47 26.12
CA PHE A 411 22.29 35.76 24.98
C PHE A 411 22.08 34.24 25.09
N THR A 412 22.26 33.66 26.29
CA THR A 412 21.97 32.23 26.55
C THR A 412 20.50 31.91 26.30
N SER A 413 19.58 32.78 26.74
CA SER A 413 18.14 32.66 26.51
C SER A 413 17.78 32.81 25.03
N ALA A 414 18.39 33.72 24.29
CA ALA A 414 18.16 33.87 22.85
C ALA A 414 18.58 32.62 22.07
N ILE A 415 19.73 32.01 22.40
CA ILE A 415 20.17 30.72 21.83
C ILE A 415 19.20 29.59 22.20
N ALA A 416 18.79 29.50 23.47
CA ALA A 416 17.87 28.45 23.91
C ALA A 416 16.49 28.58 23.23
N ILE A 417 15.93 29.80 23.14
CA ILE A 417 14.67 30.06 22.44
C ILE A 417 14.79 29.72 20.95
N MET A 418 15.85 30.16 20.28
CA MET A 418 16.12 29.81 18.89
C MET A 418 16.16 28.29 18.71
N TYR A 419 16.91 27.55 19.53
CA TYR A 419 16.94 26.08 19.50
C TYR A 419 15.55 25.45 19.66
N LEU A 420 14.70 25.96 20.57
CA LEU A 420 13.36 25.41 20.82
C LEU A 420 12.43 25.54 19.60
N VAL A 421 12.42 26.71 18.96
CA VAL A 421 11.52 27.03 17.84
C VAL A 421 12.06 26.64 16.46
N LEU A 422 13.36 26.40 16.32
CA LEU A 422 14.01 26.20 15.01
C LEU A 422 13.33 25.15 14.11
N PRO A 423 12.87 23.97 14.59
CA PRO A 423 12.17 23.00 13.74
C PRO A 423 10.87 23.59 13.20
N THR A 424 10.08 24.24 14.05
CA THR A 424 8.78 24.84 13.70
C THR A 424 8.92 25.92 12.65
N VAL A 425 9.95 26.77 12.73
CA VAL A 425 10.24 27.74 11.65
C VAL A 425 10.69 27.01 10.39
N THR A 426 11.54 26.00 10.54
CA THR A 426 12.11 25.24 9.42
C THR A 426 11.04 24.47 8.66
N THR A 427 10.04 23.88 9.31
CA THR A 427 8.91 23.21 8.64
C THR A 427 7.98 24.20 7.94
N LYS A 428 7.76 25.40 8.50
CA LYS A 428 7.00 26.47 7.83
C LYS A 428 7.73 27.01 6.60
N ILE A 429 9.07 27.14 6.66
CA ILE A 429 9.89 27.56 5.51
C ILE A 429 9.90 26.48 4.42
N PHE A 430 10.22 25.23 4.75
CA PHE A 430 10.23 24.15 3.75
C PHE A 430 8.83 23.83 3.20
N GLY A 431 7.76 24.19 3.91
CA GLY A 431 6.38 24.12 3.43
C GLY A 431 6.02 25.12 2.33
N LEU A 432 6.87 26.10 2.01
CA LEU A 432 6.64 27.10 0.96
C LEU A 432 6.87 26.57 -0.47
N PHE A 433 7.71 25.54 -0.63
CA PHE A 433 8.15 25.07 -1.94
C PHE A 433 7.25 23.97 -2.57
N PRO A 434 6.84 22.91 -1.85
CA PRO A 434 6.21 21.74 -2.48
C PRO A 434 4.80 22.01 -3.02
N CYS A 435 4.68 21.98 -4.35
CA CYS A 435 3.40 21.95 -5.06
C CYS A 435 2.93 20.51 -5.31
N ASP A 436 1.64 20.33 -5.52
CA ASP A 436 1.02 19.10 -6.00
C ASP A 436 0.23 19.40 -7.27
N GLU A 437 0.48 18.62 -8.31
CA GLU A 437 -0.16 18.70 -9.62
C GLU A 437 -1.40 17.81 -9.61
N LEU A 438 -2.52 18.31 -10.15
CA LEU A 438 -3.81 17.61 -10.23
C LEU A 438 -4.15 17.27 -11.70
N ASP A 439 -5.00 16.25 -11.89
CA ASP A 439 -5.41 15.70 -13.20
C ASP A 439 -6.22 16.66 -14.09
N ASP A 440 -6.58 17.85 -13.56
CA ASP A 440 -7.16 18.97 -14.31
C ASP A 440 -6.10 19.99 -14.83
N GLY A 441 -4.82 19.76 -14.52
CA GLY A 441 -3.71 20.64 -14.86
C GLY A 441 -3.45 21.77 -13.87
N SER A 442 -4.17 21.82 -12.74
CA SER A 442 -3.90 22.80 -11.68
C SER A 442 -2.78 22.33 -10.75
N GLU A 443 -1.89 23.26 -10.37
CA GLU A 443 -0.87 23.03 -9.36
C GLU A 443 -1.16 23.85 -8.11
N MET A 444 -1.16 23.19 -6.94
CA MET A 444 -1.55 23.80 -5.66
C MET A 444 -0.48 23.57 -4.59
N LEU A 445 -0.36 24.48 -3.62
CA LEU A 445 0.62 24.35 -2.53
C LEU A 445 0.21 23.24 -1.53
N ARG A 446 1.05 22.22 -1.33
CA ARG A 446 0.76 21.04 -0.47
C ARG A 446 0.43 21.34 1.00
N LYS A 447 0.72 22.56 1.46
CA LYS A 447 0.46 22.99 2.85
C LYS A 447 -0.78 23.88 2.99
N ASP A 448 -1.35 24.35 1.89
CA ASP A 448 -2.54 25.21 1.86
C ASP A 448 -3.11 25.24 0.43
N TYR A 449 -4.04 24.31 0.14
CA TYR A 449 -4.67 24.16 -1.18
C TYR A 449 -5.61 25.33 -1.58
N THR A 450 -5.59 26.46 -0.85
CA THR A 450 -6.13 27.74 -1.33
C THR A 450 -5.18 28.49 -2.26
N ILE A 451 -3.92 28.07 -2.33
CA ILE A 451 -2.84 28.76 -3.05
C ILE A 451 -2.45 27.97 -4.31
N SER A 452 -2.68 28.58 -5.47
CA SER A 452 -2.14 28.11 -6.76
C SER A 452 -0.64 28.35 -6.85
N CYS A 453 0.08 27.38 -7.42
CA CYS A 453 1.50 27.52 -7.75
C CYS A 453 1.76 28.15 -9.12
N GLN A 454 0.73 28.33 -9.95
CA GLN A 454 0.80 28.92 -11.28
C GLN A 454 0.58 30.45 -11.28
N ASP A 455 0.31 31.05 -10.10
CA ASP A 455 0.03 32.48 -9.95
C ASP A 455 1.33 33.33 -9.99
N ASP A 456 1.29 34.49 -10.67
CA ASP A 456 2.41 35.46 -10.80
C ASP A 456 3.06 35.87 -9.45
N GLY A 457 2.34 35.73 -8.34
CA GLY A 457 2.85 36.01 -6.99
C GLY A 457 3.86 34.99 -6.45
N ARG A 458 4.00 33.82 -7.08
CA ARG A 458 4.80 32.68 -6.60
C ARG A 458 6.29 33.00 -6.43
N ASP A 459 6.90 33.63 -7.43
CA ASP A 459 8.35 33.94 -7.46
C ASP A 459 8.83 34.72 -6.24
N PHE A 460 8.01 35.66 -5.75
CA PHE A 460 8.32 36.45 -4.56
C PHE A 460 8.39 35.56 -3.31
N TRP A 461 7.40 34.68 -3.12
CA TRP A 461 7.32 33.82 -1.94
C TRP A 461 8.35 32.69 -1.96
N GLU A 462 8.72 32.19 -3.13
CA GLU A 462 9.83 31.25 -3.27
C GLU A 462 11.19 31.91 -2.99
N THR A 463 11.44 33.11 -3.55
CA THR A 463 12.64 33.91 -3.26
C THR A 463 12.76 34.21 -1.76
N TYR A 464 11.64 34.59 -1.13
CA TYR A 464 11.54 34.78 0.31
C TYR A 464 11.80 33.48 1.09
N GLY A 465 11.28 32.33 0.62
CA GLY A 465 11.55 31.02 1.18
C GLY A 465 13.04 30.68 1.18
N TRP A 466 13.73 30.83 0.03
CA TRP A 466 15.16 30.58 -0.09
C TRP A 466 16.00 31.52 0.78
N LEU A 467 15.63 32.81 0.88
CA LEU A 467 16.24 33.74 1.82
C LEU A 467 16.12 33.24 3.27
N MET A 468 14.95 32.75 3.67
CA MET A 468 14.71 32.24 5.02
C MET A 468 15.36 30.88 5.29
N VAL A 469 15.55 30.02 4.28
CA VAL A 469 16.44 28.84 4.37
C VAL A 469 17.87 29.27 4.72
N GLY A 470 18.35 30.35 4.07
CA GLY A 470 19.65 30.96 4.39
C GLY A 470 19.74 31.50 5.83
N VAL A 471 18.69 32.16 6.33
CA VAL A 471 18.66 32.75 7.69
C VAL A 471 18.51 31.71 8.79
N PHE A 472 17.56 30.76 8.66
CA PHE A 472 17.19 29.86 9.76
C PHE A 472 17.95 28.52 9.72
N PRO A 473 17.57 27.51 8.90
CA PRO A 473 18.21 26.19 8.98
C PRO A 473 19.70 26.23 8.63
N VAL A 474 20.12 27.00 7.63
CA VAL A 474 21.55 27.17 7.32
C VAL A 474 22.20 28.14 8.30
N GLY A 475 21.67 29.35 8.43
CA GLY A 475 22.28 30.43 9.21
C GLY A 475 22.45 30.13 10.70
N VAL A 476 21.48 29.50 11.36
CA VAL A 476 21.59 29.15 12.79
C VAL A 476 22.59 28.01 13.01
N ILE A 477 22.62 27.00 12.14
CA ILE A 477 23.62 25.92 12.18
C ILE A 477 25.03 26.50 11.97
N SER A 478 25.21 27.36 10.96
CA SER A 478 26.48 28.05 10.70
C SER A 478 26.89 28.97 11.85
N MET A 479 25.94 29.67 12.48
CA MET A 479 26.18 30.52 13.65
C MET A 479 26.64 29.69 14.86
N TYR A 480 25.97 28.58 15.18
CA TYR A 480 26.38 27.70 16.28
C TYR A 480 27.77 27.11 16.02
N GLY A 481 28.02 26.62 14.80
CA GLY A 481 29.34 26.13 14.37
C GLY A 481 30.43 27.19 14.51
N PHE A 482 30.19 28.41 14.02
CA PHE A 482 31.14 29.53 14.10
C PHE A 482 31.42 29.97 15.54
N LEU A 483 30.38 30.17 16.36
CA LEU A 483 30.53 30.56 17.77
C LEU A 483 31.39 29.55 18.53
N LEU A 484 31.08 28.25 18.38
CA LEU A 484 31.83 27.17 19.01
C LEU A 484 33.26 27.06 18.47
N TRP A 485 33.46 27.11 17.14
CA TRP A 485 34.79 27.06 16.51
C TRP A 485 35.67 28.23 16.94
N SER A 486 35.12 29.45 17.04
CA SER A 486 35.86 30.65 17.48
C SER A 486 36.42 30.53 18.91
N LYS A 487 35.81 29.68 19.76
CA LYS A 487 36.23 29.41 21.14
C LYS A 487 36.79 28.00 21.35
N ARG A 488 37.01 27.22 20.29
CA ARG A 488 37.44 25.80 20.33
C ARG A 488 38.61 25.50 21.28
N ALA A 489 39.59 26.42 21.39
CA ALA A 489 40.75 26.26 22.27
C ALA A 489 40.39 26.29 23.77
N LYS A 490 39.32 27.00 24.15
CA LYS A 490 38.75 26.98 25.50
C LYS A 490 37.82 25.77 25.68
N LEU A 491 37.04 25.43 24.66
CA LEU A 491 36.06 24.33 24.71
C LEU A 491 36.67 22.92 24.80
N LYS A 492 37.96 22.76 24.49
CA LYS A 492 38.72 21.51 24.68
C LYS A 492 39.26 21.30 26.11
N LYS A 493 39.05 22.23 27.05
CA LYS A 493 39.42 22.06 28.46
C LYS A 493 38.44 21.12 29.20
N PRO A 494 38.81 20.56 30.38
CA PRO A 494 37.88 19.83 31.26
C PRO A 494 36.62 20.65 31.61
N VAL A 495 35.50 19.98 31.86
CA VAL A 495 34.17 20.61 32.10
C VAL A 495 34.23 21.67 33.19
N GLU A 496 34.97 21.40 34.27
CA GLU A 496 35.11 22.23 35.45
C GLU A 496 35.73 23.58 35.08
N GLN A 497 36.86 23.56 34.38
CA GLN A 497 37.55 24.76 33.88
C GLN A 497 36.74 25.51 32.82
N ARG A 498 35.84 24.84 32.10
CA ARG A 498 34.94 25.49 31.13
C ARG A 498 33.80 26.26 31.80
N LEU A 499 33.39 25.86 33.01
CA LEU A 499 32.32 26.51 33.78
C LEU A 499 32.76 27.79 34.51
N GLU A 500 34.07 28.08 34.56
CA GLU A 500 34.67 29.26 35.19
C GLU A 500 35.02 30.38 34.20
N ASP A 501 35.04 30.09 32.90
CA ASP A 501 35.43 31.03 31.84
C ASP A 501 34.22 31.86 31.36
N GLU A 502 34.20 33.14 31.72
CA GLU A 502 33.08 34.07 31.47
C GLU A 502 32.79 34.27 29.96
N GLU A 503 33.76 34.06 29.06
CA GLU A 503 33.54 34.22 27.61
C GLU A 503 32.75 33.06 26.97
N ILE A 504 32.83 31.85 27.53
CA ILE A 504 32.12 30.66 27.01
C ILE A 504 30.87 30.31 27.82
N THR A 505 30.69 30.96 28.98
CA THR A 505 29.46 30.90 29.78
C THR A 505 28.18 31.23 28.96
N PRO A 506 28.14 32.21 28.04
CA PRO A 506 26.96 32.48 27.20
C PRO A 506 26.64 31.36 26.18
N LEU A 507 27.60 30.46 25.91
CA LEU A 507 27.46 29.33 24.99
C LEU A 507 27.13 28.01 25.72
N LEU A 508 26.95 28.05 27.06
CA LEU A 508 26.79 26.89 27.94
C LEU A 508 25.64 25.94 27.54
N PHE A 509 24.60 26.45 26.88
CA PHE A 509 23.51 25.62 26.33
C PHE A 509 23.97 24.66 25.21
N LEU A 510 25.00 25.05 24.44
CA LEU A 510 25.50 24.33 23.28
C LEU A 510 26.59 23.31 23.63
N TRP A 511 27.46 23.57 24.62
CA TRP A 511 28.63 22.72 24.89
C TRP A 511 28.60 21.95 26.22
N GLU A 512 27.79 22.33 27.21
CA GLU A 512 27.82 21.69 28.54
C GLU A 512 27.48 20.19 28.55
N PRO A 513 26.55 19.65 27.71
CA PRO A 513 26.25 18.23 27.71
C PRO A 513 27.40 17.34 27.22
N TYR A 514 28.40 17.88 26.52
CA TYR A 514 29.31 17.12 25.67
C TYR A 514 30.75 17.06 26.20
N LYS A 515 31.40 15.91 25.96
CA LYS A 515 32.83 15.68 26.23
C LYS A 515 33.69 16.73 25.49
N PRO A 516 34.86 17.13 25.99
CA PRO A 516 35.67 18.20 25.38
C PRO A 516 36.14 17.93 23.94
N GLU A 517 36.21 16.66 23.53
CA GLU A 517 36.48 16.23 22.15
C GLU A 517 35.32 16.54 21.20
N PHE A 518 34.09 16.31 21.65
CA PHE A 518 32.83 16.44 20.90
C PHE A 518 32.15 17.80 21.11
N TRP A 519 32.95 18.86 21.31
CA TRP A 519 32.50 20.25 21.57
C TRP A 519 31.55 20.82 20.49
N TYR A 520 31.43 20.16 19.34
CA TYR A 520 30.59 20.53 18.18
C TYR A 520 29.30 19.72 18.05
N TRP A 521 29.05 18.71 18.90
CA TRP A 521 27.98 17.72 18.67
C TRP A 521 26.57 18.33 18.58
N GLU A 522 26.31 19.40 19.32
CA GLU A 522 25.08 20.18 19.25
C GLU A 522 24.70 20.60 17.81
N VAL A 523 25.69 20.88 16.97
CA VAL A 523 25.49 21.26 15.56
C VAL A 523 24.99 20.06 14.74
N ILE A 524 25.47 18.85 15.06
CA ILE A 524 25.04 17.59 14.44
C ILE A 524 23.62 17.23 14.90
N GLU A 525 23.34 17.29 16.20
CA GLU A 525 22.00 17.03 16.76
C GLU A 525 20.97 18.04 16.23
N THR A 526 21.35 19.33 16.12
CA THR A 526 20.50 20.35 15.48
C THR A 526 20.28 20.02 14.01
N GLY A 527 21.34 19.72 13.25
CA GLY A 527 21.25 19.35 11.82
C GLY A 527 20.32 18.17 11.58
N ARG A 528 20.49 17.08 12.34
CA ARG A 528 19.59 15.91 12.32
C ARG A 528 18.14 16.32 12.54
N ARG A 529 17.87 17.10 13.59
CA ARG A 529 16.52 17.54 13.96
C ARG A 529 15.88 18.41 12.87
N LEU A 530 16.65 19.20 12.12
CA LEU A 530 16.14 19.97 10.97
C LEU A 530 15.97 19.14 9.69
N MET A 531 16.83 18.16 9.43
CA MET A 531 16.64 17.24 8.31
C MET A 531 15.39 16.36 8.51
N MET A 532 15.20 15.83 9.72
CA MET A 532 14.04 14.99 10.07
C MET A 532 12.70 15.72 10.04
N THR A 533 12.67 17.01 10.39
CA THR A 533 11.42 17.79 10.47
C THR A 533 11.15 18.60 9.20
N GLY A 534 12.19 19.23 8.63
CA GLY A 534 12.10 20.06 7.44
C GLY A 534 12.27 19.29 6.14
N VAL A 535 13.49 18.80 5.87
CA VAL A 535 13.86 18.21 4.57
C VAL A 535 12.99 17.00 4.23
N LEU A 536 12.69 16.14 5.22
CA LEU A 536 11.82 14.96 5.05
C LEU A 536 10.40 15.30 4.57
N SER A 537 9.92 16.53 4.80
CA SER A 537 8.59 16.99 4.36
C SER A 537 8.52 17.45 2.89
N THR A 538 9.66 17.49 2.18
CA THR A 538 9.73 17.85 0.75
C THR A 538 9.45 16.66 -0.18
N ILE A 539 9.73 15.43 0.29
CA ILE A 539 9.35 14.17 -0.37
C ILE A 539 7.80 14.08 -0.42
N LYS A 540 7.24 13.37 -1.40
CA LYS A 540 5.77 13.17 -1.49
C LYS A 540 5.24 12.59 -0.16
N PRO A 541 4.30 13.27 0.53
CA PRO A 541 3.84 12.85 1.84
C PRO A 541 3.22 11.46 1.77
N GLY A 542 3.54 10.61 2.75
CA GLY A 542 2.98 9.26 2.86
C GLY A 542 3.67 8.19 2.00
N SER A 543 4.61 8.53 1.11
CA SER A 543 5.24 7.52 0.27
C SER A 543 6.14 6.57 1.08
N TYR A 544 6.23 5.30 0.64
CA TYR A 544 7.23 4.36 1.16
C TYR A 544 8.66 4.92 1.09
N SER A 545 8.98 5.72 0.06
CA SER A 545 10.28 6.39 -0.06
C SER A 545 10.53 7.47 1.01
N GLN A 546 9.50 8.17 1.48
CA GLN A 546 9.60 9.10 2.61
C GLN A 546 9.90 8.33 3.91
N LEU A 547 9.17 7.24 4.16
CA LEU A 547 9.35 6.40 5.36
C LEU A 547 10.75 5.76 5.40
N VAL A 548 11.20 5.17 4.28
CA VAL A 548 12.54 4.58 4.15
C VAL A 548 13.64 5.64 4.33
N ALA A 549 13.50 6.83 3.74
CA ALA A 549 14.49 7.91 3.92
C ALA A 549 14.61 8.33 5.40
N GLY A 550 13.49 8.53 6.09
CA GLY A 550 13.47 8.85 7.52
C GLY A 550 14.08 7.73 8.39
N GLN A 551 13.83 6.47 8.05
CA GLN A 551 14.44 5.32 8.73
C GLN A 551 15.95 5.26 8.52
N MET A 552 16.44 5.40 7.27
CA MET A 552 17.87 5.43 6.94
C MET A 552 18.61 6.54 7.69
N MET A 553 18.02 7.74 7.79
CA MET A 553 18.60 8.87 8.51
C MET A 553 18.75 8.60 10.01
N ASN A 554 17.77 7.94 10.65
CA ASN A 554 17.88 7.59 12.07
C ASN A 554 18.84 6.42 12.33
N ILE A 555 18.92 5.44 11.42
CA ILE A 555 19.93 4.38 11.49
C ILE A 555 21.34 4.97 11.39
N LEU A 556 21.60 5.84 10.41
CA LEU A 556 22.88 6.54 10.26
C LEU A 556 23.25 7.33 11.52
N TYR A 557 22.29 8.05 12.12
CA TYR A 557 22.55 8.77 13.36
C TYR A 557 22.79 7.85 14.57
N LEU A 558 22.07 6.73 14.66
CA LEU A 558 22.29 5.73 15.69
C LEU A 558 23.72 5.16 15.61
N THR A 559 24.20 4.84 14.39
CA THR A 559 25.60 4.44 14.17
C THR A 559 26.58 5.52 14.63
N LEU A 560 26.33 6.80 14.28
CA LEU A 560 27.18 7.91 14.72
C LEU A 560 27.17 8.11 16.25
N LEU A 561 26.02 7.98 16.92
CA LEU A 561 25.92 8.02 18.38
C LEU A 561 26.71 6.89 19.04
N CYS A 562 26.52 5.65 18.58
CA CYS A 562 27.18 4.48 19.14
C CYS A 562 28.71 4.52 18.99
N LEU A 563 29.20 5.05 17.87
CA LEU A 563 30.64 5.22 17.62
C LEU A 563 31.24 6.41 18.39
N ALA A 564 30.51 7.51 18.57
CA ALA A 564 31.03 8.73 19.19
C ALA A 564 30.89 8.76 20.72
N ARG A 565 29.77 8.27 21.27
CA ARG A 565 29.35 8.44 22.68
C ARG A 565 29.69 9.87 23.20
N PRO A 566 29.05 10.92 22.65
CA PRO A 566 29.50 12.30 22.77
C PRO A 566 29.17 12.98 24.12
N TYR A 567 28.22 12.45 24.89
CA TYR A 567 27.74 13.10 26.12
C TYR A 567 28.71 12.87 27.29
N ASN A 568 28.78 13.81 28.24
CA ASN A 568 29.73 13.70 29.36
C ASN A 568 29.41 12.54 30.30
N ASP A 569 28.12 12.24 30.49
CA ASP A 569 27.63 11.25 31.44
C ASP A 569 27.08 10.05 30.64
N ASN A 570 27.58 8.82 30.87
CA ASN A 570 27.17 7.62 30.11
C ASN A 570 25.64 7.39 30.08
N ARG A 571 24.93 7.85 31.11
CA ARG A 571 23.45 7.84 31.16
C ARG A 571 22.83 8.64 30.01
N ASP A 572 23.41 9.79 29.67
CA ASP A 572 22.90 10.68 28.63
C ASP A 572 23.21 10.13 27.23
N ASP A 573 24.36 9.45 27.06
CA ASP A 573 24.65 8.61 25.88
C ASP A 573 23.56 7.52 25.71
N SER A 574 23.25 6.76 26.78
CA SER A 574 22.21 5.71 26.74
C SER A 574 20.80 6.25 26.45
N ILE A 575 20.43 7.42 27.01
CA ILE A 575 19.14 8.06 26.73
C ILE A 575 19.06 8.51 25.26
N ALA A 576 20.15 9.03 24.67
CA ALA A 576 20.19 9.40 23.27
C ALA A 576 20.06 8.18 22.33
N VAL A 577 20.71 7.07 22.66
CA VAL A 577 20.58 5.78 21.95
C VAL A 577 19.13 5.26 22.02
N LEU A 578 18.56 5.14 23.22
CA LEU A 578 17.17 4.68 23.40
C LEU A 578 16.15 5.60 22.70
N SER A 579 16.32 6.92 22.79
CA SER A 579 15.46 7.88 22.10
C SER A 579 15.56 7.80 20.58
N THR A 580 16.72 7.40 20.03
CA THR A 580 16.90 7.22 18.58
C THR A 580 16.31 5.89 18.11
N LEU A 581 16.51 4.81 18.89
CA LEU A 581 15.84 3.52 18.67
C LEU A 581 14.32 3.65 18.67
N GLN A 582 13.74 4.44 19.58
CA GLN A 582 12.30 4.70 19.61
C GLN A 582 11.79 5.39 18.34
N ILE A 583 12.54 6.35 17.78
CA ILE A 583 12.17 6.98 16.51
C ILE A 583 12.21 5.93 15.38
N ILE A 584 13.20 5.03 15.37
CA ILE A 584 13.25 3.94 14.38
C ILE A 584 12.03 3.01 14.54
N ILE A 585 11.63 2.65 15.76
CA ILE A 585 10.43 1.83 16.03
C ILE A 585 9.15 2.53 15.52
N VAL A 586 9.02 3.85 15.74
CA VAL A 586 7.89 4.64 15.21
C VAL A 586 7.88 4.64 13.67
N PHE A 587 9.02 4.78 13.01
CA PHE A 587 9.10 4.73 11.54
C PHE A 587 8.80 3.33 10.97
N VAL A 588 9.24 2.26 11.65
CA VAL A 588 8.88 0.88 11.27
C VAL A 588 7.39 0.62 11.46
N ALA A 589 6.80 1.04 12.57
CA ALA A 589 5.36 0.91 12.80
C ALA A 589 4.52 1.75 11.81
N ALA A 590 5.01 2.94 11.42
CA ALA A 590 4.39 3.73 10.35
C ALA A 590 4.44 3.02 8.99
N MET A 591 5.56 2.36 8.67
CA MET A 591 5.67 1.54 7.47
C MET A 591 4.74 0.32 7.51
N LEU A 592 4.60 -0.34 8.66
CA LEU A 592 3.65 -1.44 8.85
C LEU A 592 2.18 -0.98 8.76
N MET A 593 1.83 0.18 9.33
CA MET A 593 0.48 0.79 9.18
C MET A 593 0.16 1.23 7.75
N HIS A 594 1.17 1.50 6.91
CA HIS A 594 0.98 1.82 5.50
C HIS A 594 0.99 0.56 4.61
N ALA A 595 1.75 -0.47 4.99
CA ALA A 595 1.79 -1.76 4.30
C ALA A 595 0.58 -2.66 4.63
N SER A 596 -0.04 -2.54 5.82
CA SER A 596 -1.23 -3.32 6.18
C SER A 596 -2.41 -3.09 5.23
N LYS A 597 -2.49 -1.92 4.59
CA LYS A 597 -3.47 -1.63 3.52
C LYS A 597 -3.35 -2.55 2.29
N LEU A 598 -2.21 -3.21 2.08
CA LEU A 598 -1.98 -4.18 1.00
C LEU A 598 -2.38 -5.61 1.36
N PHE A 599 -2.66 -5.89 2.64
CA PHE A 599 -2.97 -7.23 3.13
C PHE A 599 -4.46 -7.32 3.49
N THR A 600 -5.24 -8.02 2.67
CA THR A 600 -6.70 -8.18 2.82
C THR A 600 -7.12 -9.19 3.90
N GLU A 601 -6.24 -9.49 4.86
CA GLU A 601 -6.53 -10.40 5.98
C GLU A 601 -6.59 -9.62 7.30
N ASP A 602 -7.57 -9.92 8.16
CA ASP A 602 -7.78 -9.30 9.47
C ASP A 602 -6.68 -9.59 10.53
N ASN A 603 -5.51 -10.06 10.09
CA ASN A 603 -4.36 -10.43 10.92
C ASN A 603 -3.58 -9.23 11.50
N TYR A 604 -4.12 -8.00 11.41
CA TYR A 604 -3.48 -6.77 11.87
C TYR A 604 -4.35 -5.93 12.83
N ASP A 605 -3.99 -5.93 14.12
CA ASP A 605 -4.61 -5.07 15.13
C ASP A 605 -3.89 -3.72 15.23
N ALA A 606 -4.53 -2.67 14.70
CA ALA A 606 -4.02 -1.30 14.74
C ALA A 606 -4.01 -0.71 16.15
N GLU A 607 -4.97 -1.05 17.02
CA GLU A 607 -5.07 -0.46 18.37
C GLU A 607 -4.00 -1.03 19.30
N VAL A 608 -3.70 -2.33 19.21
CA VAL A 608 -2.57 -2.98 19.91
C VAL A 608 -1.24 -2.40 19.44
N MET A 609 -1.03 -2.22 18.13
CA MET A 609 0.17 -1.55 17.61
C MET A 609 0.29 -0.11 18.11
N GLY A 610 -0.83 0.62 18.21
CA GLY A 610 -0.87 1.94 18.83
C GLY A 610 -0.49 1.94 20.31
N LEU A 611 -1.00 0.97 21.07
CA LEU A 611 -0.69 0.80 22.49
C LEU A 611 0.82 0.53 22.70
N LEU A 612 1.42 -0.32 21.86
CA LEU A 612 2.86 -0.61 21.91
C LEU A 612 3.73 0.63 21.64
N LEU A 613 3.31 1.52 20.74
CA LEU A 613 3.99 2.80 20.50
C LEU A 613 3.90 3.76 21.70
N ILE A 614 2.74 3.83 22.36
CA ILE A 614 2.53 4.65 23.56
C ILE A 614 3.35 4.11 24.74
N VAL A 615 3.32 2.80 24.96
CA VAL A 615 4.05 2.12 26.05
C VAL A 615 5.57 2.26 25.86
N SER A 616 6.09 2.05 24.67
CA SER A 616 7.52 2.22 24.37
C SER A 616 8.01 3.67 24.56
N GLN A 617 7.19 4.66 24.17
CA GLN A 617 7.47 6.08 24.44
C GLN A 617 7.44 6.38 25.96
N ALA A 618 6.50 5.81 26.70
CA ALA A 618 6.39 5.98 28.15
C ALA A 618 7.56 5.32 28.90
N ILE A 619 8.03 4.15 28.47
CA ILE A 619 9.17 3.44 29.07
C ILE A 619 10.41 4.31 29.13
N ILE A 620 10.73 5.08 28.07
CA ILE A 620 11.91 5.97 28.06
C ILE A 620 11.78 7.09 29.10
N ILE A 621 10.58 7.65 29.28
CA ILE A 621 10.31 8.67 30.30
C ILE A 621 10.43 8.05 31.71
N VAL A 622 9.86 6.85 31.92
CA VAL A 622 9.96 6.12 33.20
C VAL A 622 11.40 5.77 33.53
N LEU A 623 12.18 5.26 32.58
CA LEU A 623 13.61 4.95 32.76
C LEU A 623 14.42 6.20 33.12
N PHE A 624 14.19 7.32 32.44
CA PHE A 624 14.85 8.61 32.76
C PHE A 624 14.50 9.10 34.16
N LEU A 625 13.23 9.08 34.55
CA LEU A 625 12.78 9.50 35.88
C LEU A 625 13.34 8.56 36.96
N ALA A 626 13.27 7.24 36.74
CA ALA A 626 13.85 6.24 37.64
C ALA A 626 15.35 6.50 37.86
N TRP A 627 16.15 6.65 36.80
CA TRP A 627 17.57 6.98 36.92
C TRP A 627 17.83 8.33 37.60
N ALA A 628 16.98 9.35 37.35
CA ALA A 628 17.12 10.66 37.96
C ALA A 628 16.82 10.67 39.48
N PHE A 629 15.94 9.78 39.96
CA PHE A 629 15.59 9.65 41.37
C PHE A 629 16.39 8.58 42.12
N TYR A 630 16.68 7.43 41.52
CA TYR A 630 17.41 6.31 42.15
C TYR A 630 18.84 6.71 42.58
N GLN A 631 19.46 7.64 41.83
CA GLN A 631 20.79 8.19 42.13
C GLN A 631 20.81 9.20 43.31
N LYS A 632 19.85 9.07 44.24
CA LYS A 632 19.70 9.86 45.47
C LYS A 632 20.22 9.14 46.72
N ASP A 633 19.96 7.83 46.85
CA ASP A 633 20.05 7.16 48.15
C ASP A 633 21.41 6.50 48.42
N ASN A 634 22.14 6.08 47.38
CA ASN A 634 23.50 5.53 47.50
C ASN A 634 24.60 6.55 47.87
N MET A 635 24.25 7.79 48.26
CA MET A 635 25.23 8.84 48.60
C MET A 635 24.99 9.51 49.97
N SER A 636 24.39 8.79 50.93
CA SER A 636 24.36 9.19 52.35
C SER A 636 25.13 8.26 53.29
N THR A 637 25.62 7.11 52.82
CA THR A 637 26.31 6.06 53.61
C THR A 637 27.83 6.05 53.43
N SER A 638 28.46 7.21 53.20
CA SER A 638 29.92 7.36 53.21
C SER A 638 30.38 8.70 53.84
N SER A 639 29.90 8.99 55.07
CA SER A 639 30.42 10.13 55.85
C SER A 639 30.22 10.01 57.38
N THR A 640 30.36 8.82 57.96
CA THR A 640 30.59 8.67 59.41
C THR A 640 32.06 8.94 59.74
N GLY A 641 32.48 10.20 59.59
CA GLY A 641 33.83 10.64 59.92
C GLY A 641 34.10 10.66 61.42
N MET A 642 34.67 9.58 61.96
CA MET A 642 35.24 9.57 63.32
C MET A 642 36.48 8.67 63.39
N ALA A 643 37.43 9.02 64.26
CA ALA A 643 38.68 8.29 64.53
C ALA A 643 39.83 8.34 63.47
N ILE A 644 40.10 9.52 62.89
CA ILE A 644 41.52 9.90 62.59
C ILE A 644 41.91 11.14 63.43
N LYS A 645 41.91 10.93 64.75
CA LYS A 645 42.90 11.56 65.65
C LYS A 645 43.92 10.47 66.01
N ASN A 646 45.17 10.87 66.22
CA ASN A 646 46.31 10.01 66.55
C ASN A 646 46.76 9.10 65.39
N LEU A 647 47.75 9.57 64.61
CA LEU A 647 49.11 8.99 64.61
C LEU A 647 50.05 9.77 63.67
N LYS A 648 50.56 10.91 64.16
CA LYS A 648 51.88 11.40 63.71
C LYS A 648 52.95 10.62 64.46
N GLY A 649 53.64 9.69 63.81
CA GLY A 649 54.88 9.13 64.37
C GLY A 649 55.24 7.72 63.87
N SER A 650 56.52 7.55 63.52
CA SER A 650 57.21 6.28 63.25
C SER A 650 56.68 5.43 62.07
N LYS A 651 57.47 4.66 61.33
CA LYS A 651 58.91 4.53 60.99
C LYS A 651 59.01 3.15 60.33
N LYS A 652 59.63 3.07 59.14
CA LYS A 652 60.45 1.93 58.64
C LYS A 652 59.94 0.47 58.66
N LYS A 653 60.24 -0.22 57.53
CA LYS A 653 60.61 -1.65 57.34
C LYS A 653 59.51 -2.73 57.21
N LYS A 654 59.94 -3.82 56.53
CA LYS A 654 59.32 -5.12 56.22
C LYS A 654 58.11 -5.08 55.26
N LYS A 655 58.03 -5.80 54.12
CA LYS A 655 58.73 -6.97 53.52
C LYS A 655 58.19 -8.37 53.93
N ARG A 656 57.83 -9.15 52.89
CA ARG A 656 57.49 -10.59 52.76
C ARG A 656 56.03 -11.03 53.00
N ASN A 657 55.51 -11.67 51.93
CA ASN A 657 54.86 -12.99 51.86
C ASN A 657 53.33 -13.16 52.09
N ASP A 658 52.69 -13.60 50.99
CA ASP A 658 51.99 -14.88 50.75
C ASP A 658 50.69 -15.27 51.51
N GLU A 659 49.82 -15.98 50.77
CA GLU A 659 48.73 -16.89 51.22
C GLU A 659 47.52 -16.29 52.00
N GLU A 660 46.26 -16.72 51.84
CA GLU A 660 45.59 -17.52 50.78
C GLU A 660 44.05 -17.30 50.84
N LEU A 661 43.29 -17.88 49.89
CA LEU A 661 41.85 -18.24 49.89
C LEU A 661 40.76 -17.35 50.56
N GLY A 662 39.65 -17.12 49.84
CA GLY A 662 38.38 -16.67 50.45
C GLY A 662 37.34 -16.13 49.45
N GLY A 663 36.57 -17.00 48.81
CA GLY A 663 35.62 -16.61 47.74
C GLY A 663 34.34 -15.89 48.21
N GLY A 664 33.60 -15.32 47.25
CA GLY A 664 32.34 -14.61 47.53
C GLY A 664 31.80 -13.79 46.34
N VAL A 665 31.58 -14.43 45.18
CA VAL A 665 30.91 -13.76 44.05
C VAL A 665 29.41 -13.64 44.38
N VAL A 666 28.88 -12.42 44.33
CA VAL A 666 27.45 -12.17 44.12
C VAL A 666 27.34 -11.21 42.93
N GLU A 667 26.79 -11.75 41.85
CA GLU A 667 26.62 -11.10 40.57
C GLU A 667 25.37 -10.20 40.58
N MET A 668 25.45 -9.03 39.93
CA MET A 668 24.30 -8.18 39.61
C MET A 668 24.52 -7.66 38.18
N ALA A 669 23.65 -8.09 37.27
CA ALA A 669 23.91 -8.00 35.83
C ALA A 669 23.96 -6.57 35.29
N GLU A 670 25.03 -6.24 34.57
CA GLU A 670 25.06 -5.10 33.66
C GLU A 670 24.38 -5.50 32.35
N ILE A 671 23.30 -4.80 31.96
CA ILE A 671 22.73 -4.94 30.61
C ILE A 671 23.58 -4.09 29.65
N GLY A 672 24.78 -4.59 29.36
CA GLY A 672 25.66 -4.10 28.31
C GLY A 672 25.29 -4.71 26.96
N VAL A 673 24.81 -3.90 26.01
CA VAL A 673 24.71 -4.32 24.61
C VAL A 673 26.08 -4.14 23.95
N ASP A 674 26.94 -5.13 24.12
CA ASP A 674 28.26 -5.16 23.47
C ASP A 674 28.13 -5.61 22.01
N ILE A 675 28.31 -4.66 21.09
CA ILE A 675 28.47 -4.92 19.66
C ILE A 675 29.98 -5.09 19.41
N GLY A 676 30.44 -6.34 19.45
CA GLY A 676 31.86 -6.67 19.40
C GLY A 676 32.52 -6.34 18.05
N LEU A 677 33.44 -5.36 18.06
CA LEU A 677 34.41 -5.10 16.99
C LEU A 677 35.82 -4.97 17.57
N GLU A 678 36.49 -6.10 17.82
CA GLU A 678 37.89 -6.13 18.26
C GLU A 678 38.84 -5.66 17.15
N SER A 679 39.36 -4.42 17.26
CA SER A 679 40.47 -3.95 16.43
C SER A 679 41.81 -4.17 17.15
N ARG A 680 42.42 -5.35 17.00
CA ARG A 680 43.75 -5.64 17.56
C ARG A 680 44.87 -4.93 16.79
N LYS A 681 45.63 -4.09 17.50
CA LYS A 681 46.98 -3.66 17.11
C LYS A 681 47.97 -4.16 18.17
N GLY A 682 49.03 -4.84 17.72
CA GLY A 682 50.14 -5.30 18.56
C GLY A 682 51.44 -5.26 17.76
N SER A 683 52.58 -5.12 18.44
CA SER A 683 53.91 -4.95 17.82
C SER A 683 55.03 -5.37 18.77
N MET A 684 56.12 -5.96 18.23
CA MET A 684 57.36 -6.39 18.93
C MET A 684 57.16 -7.58 19.90
N PHE A 685 58.05 -8.59 20.05
CA PHE A 685 59.23 -9.11 19.32
C PHE A 685 59.43 -10.60 19.80
N GLU A 686 60.38 -11.47 19.42
CA GLU A 686 61.69 -11.34 18.73
C GLU A 686 61.99 -12.57 17.80
N ALA A 687 62.85 -13.52 18.21
CA ALA A 687 63.33 -14.72 17.49
C ALA A 687 63.57 -15.90 18.50
N GLU A 688 64.01 -17.13 18.19
CA GLU A 688 64.73 -17.74 17.05
C GLU A 688 64.38 -19.24 16.80
N ASN A 689 64.58 -19.73 15.56
CA ASN A 689 65.03 -21.09 15.14
C ASN A 689 64.27 -22.39 15.52
N PRO A 690 64.51 -23.57 14.85
CA PRO A 690 65.02 -23.79 13.49
C PRO A 690 64.30 -24.89 12.64
N MET A 691 64.53 -24.84 11.31
CA MET A 691 64.70 -25.97 10.36
C MET A 691 63.56 -26.95 9.94
N THR A 692 63.19 -26.82 8.64
CA THR A 692 63.03 -27.91 7.61
C THR A 692 61.77 -28.82 7.65
N ARG A 693 61.32 -29.48 6.55
CA ARG A 693 61.96 -29.78 5.24
C ARG A 693 60.95 -30.10 4.09
N LYS A 694 61.10 -29.46 2.91
CA LYS A 694 60.61 -29.85 1.53
C LYS A 694 59.10 -30.10 1.33
N GLY A 695 58.47 -29.91 0.16
CA GLY A 695 58.86 -29.35 -1.17
C GLY A 695 57.56 -29.07 -1.97
N GLY A 696 57.48 -28.12 -2.91
CA GLY A 696 57.75 -28.32 -4.35
C GLY A 696 56.54 -28.99 -5.06
N GLU A 697 55.94 -28.50 -6.15
CA GLU A 697 56.19 -27.40 -7.11
C GLU A 697 54.83 -26.75 -7.51
N GLN A 698 54.72 -25.46 -7.90
CA GLN A 698 54.73 -24.91 -9.29
C GLN A 698 53.91 -25.74 -10.33
N ILE A 699 53.19 -25.14 -11.30
CA ILE A 699 53.54 -23.97 -12.13
C ILE A 699 52.32 -23.12 -12.61
N ASN A 700 52.64 -21.93 -13.11
CA ASN A 700 51.81 -20.85 -13.67
C ASN A 700 50.80 -21.22 -14.79
N GLY A 701 49.77 -20.36 -14.96
CA GLY A 701 49.02 -20.19 -16.22
C GLY A 701 47.98 -19.06 -16.13
N GLY A 702 47.88 -18.20 -17.14
CA GLY A 702 46.89 -17.10 -17.22
C GLY A 702 46.51 -16.79 -18.67
N PHE A 703 45.78 -15.68 -18.90
CA PHE A 703 45.12 -15.26 -20.17
C PHE A 703 43.80 -16.03 -20.51
N ARG A 704 42.86 -15.55 -21.35
CA ARG A 704 42.41 -14.17 -21.74
C ARG A 704 41.22 -14.24 -22.74
N GLN A 705 40.18 -13.39 -22.53
CA GLN A 705 39.11 -12.96 -23.48
C GLN A 705 38.08 -13.94 -24.10
N GLU A 706 36.87 -13.38 -24.30
CA GLU A 706 35.86 -13.61 -25.38
C GLU A 706 35.07 -14.94 -25.48
N GLY A 707 33.76 -14.85 -25.80
CA GLY A 707 33.12 -16.01 -26.45
C GLY A 707 31.61 -16.02 -26.80
N GLY A 708 30.67 -15.67 -25.91
CA GLY A 708 29.21 -15.71 -26.18
C GLY A 708 28.56 -17.11 -26.35
N GLY A 709 27.22 -17.16 -26.41
CA GLY A 709 26.42 -18.31 -26.92
C GLY A 709 25.51 -19.09 -25.95
N GLU A 710 24.21 -18.75 -25.95
CA GLU A 710 23.02 -19.64 -25.80
C GLU A 710 22.77 -20.51 -24.54
N SER A 711 21.53 -21.04 -24.50
CA SER A 711 20.91 -22.01 -23.58
C SER A 711 20.38 -21.52 -22.22
N GLU A 712 19.09 -21.78 -21.99
CA GLU A 712 18.44 -21.69 -20.68
C GLU A 712 18.89 -22.86 -19.80
N GLN A 713 19.18 -22.60 -18.52
CA GLN A 713 19.45 -23.62 -17.52
C GLN A 713 18.53 -23.38 -16.32
N GLY A 714 17.65 -24.35 -16.05
CA GLY A 714 16.82 -24.32 -14.84
C GLY A 714 17.68 -24.55 -13.60
N GLU A 715 17.36 -23.84 -12.51
CA GLU A 715 18.11 -23.96 -11.26
C GLU A 715 17.95 -25.36 -10.65
N VAL A 716 19.08 -25.91 -10.18
CA VAL A 716 19.13 -27.18 -9.43
C VAL A 716 19.44 -26.85 -7.98
N ALA A 717 18.56 -27.26 -7.08
CA ALA A 717 18.75 -27.13 -5.64
C ALA A 717 19.04 -28.50 -5.03
N GLN A 718 19.95 -28.55 -4.05
CA GLN A 718 20.25 -29.78 -3.30
C GLN A 718 19.54 -29.74 -1.94
N GLY A 719 18.76 -30.77 -1.63
CA GLY A 719 17.99 -30.87 -0.38
C GLY A 719 18.84 -31.25 0.84
N GLU A 720 18.26 -31.11 2.04
CA GLU A 720 18.87 -31.61 3.29
C GLU A 720 18.93 -33.15 3.35
N ASP A 721 18.21 -33.82 2.46
CA ASP A 721 18.28 -35.26 2.18
C ASP A 721 19.49 -35.65 1.29
N GLY A 722 20.12 -34.66 0.64
CA GLY A 722 21.25 -34.82 -0.28
C GLY A 722 20.87 -35.00 -1.75
N ASN A 723 19.58 -35.05 -2.09
CA ASN A 723 19.10 -35.24 -3.47
C ASN A 723 19.12 -33.93 -4.27
N ASP A 724 19.34 -34.05 -5.59
CA ASP A 724 19.20 -32.96 -6.56
C ASP A 724 17.72 -32.80 -6.96
N TYR A 725 17.20 -31.57 -6.92
CA TYR A 725 15.85 -31.23 -7.36
C TYR A 725 15.88 -30.21 -8.51
N TRP A 726 15.04 -30.40 -9.53
CA TRP A 726 14.86 -29.47 -10.65
C TRP A 726 13.64 -28.57 -10.45
N TYR A 727 13.78 -27.28 -10.77
CA TYR A 727 12.67 -26.33 -10.84
C TYR A 727 11.91 -26.43 -12.17
N HIS A 728 10.58 -26.56 -12.10
CA HIS A 728 9.69 -26.42 -13.26
C HIS A 728 8.53 -25.48 -12.94
N GLU A 729 8.29 -24.51 -13.83
CA GLU A 729 7.16 -23.60 -13.78
C GLU A 729 6.34 -23.72 -15.07
N SER A 730 5.03 -24.00 -14.94
CA SER A 730 4.12 -24.01 -16.06
C SER A 730 2.70 -23.66 -15.63
N SER A 731 2.00 -22.85 -16.43
CA SER A 731 0.61 -22.44 -16.17
C SER A 731 0.33 -21.89 -14.76
N GLY A 732 1.23 -21.06 -14.23
CA GLY A 732 1.02 -20.35 -12.96
C GLY A 732 1.14 -21.21 -11.70
N ARG A 733 1.88 -22.33 -11.76
CA ARG A 733 2.25 -23.11 -10.57
C ARG A 733 3.70 -23.58 -10.68
N ALA A 734 4.46 -23.33 -9.63
CA ALA A 734 5.85 -23.78 -9.49
C ALA A 734 5.89 -25.14 -8.78
N THR A 735 6.73 -26.05 -9.27
CA THR A 735 6.90 -27.41 -8.72
C THR A 735 8.35 -27.86 -8.83
N TRP A 736 8.86 -28.48 -7.76
CA TRP A 736 10.17 -29.13 -7.74
C TRP A 736 10.02 -30.64 -7.94
N SER A 737 10.96 -31.27 -8.66
CA SER A 737 10.96 -32.72 -8.94
C SER A 737 12.28 -33.37 -8.54
N ASP A 738 12.22 -34.49 -7.82
CA ASP A 738 13.38 -35.29 -7.42
C ASP A 738 13.97 -36.03 -8.62
N LYS A 739 15.26 -35.81 -8.88
CA LYS A 739 16.03 -36.37 -10.01
C LYS A 739 16.24 -37.90 -9.92
N SER A 740 15.88 -38.54 -8.81
CA SER A 740 15.96 -40.00 -8.61
C SER A 740 14.72 -40.78 -9.07
N GLN A 741 13.63 -40.09 -9.46
CA GLN A 741 12.40 -40.73 -9.97
C GLN A 741 12.12 -40.37 -11.43
N SER A 742 12.88 -41.00 -12.34
CA SER A 742 12.70 -40.93 -13.81
C SER A 742 12.81 -42.31 -14.47
#